data_AF-A0A7I7LGH9-F1
#
_entry.id   AF-A0A7I7LGH9-F1
#
_cell.length_a   1.000
_cell.length_b   1.000
_cell.length_c   1.000
_cell.angle_alpha   90.00
_cell.angle_beta   90.00
_cell.angle_gamma   90.00
#
_symmetry.space_group_name_H-M   'P 1'
#
loop_
_entity.id
_entity.type
_entity.pdbx_description
1 polymer ?
#
loop_
_entity_poly.entity_id
_entity_poly.type
_entity_poly.pdbx_seq_one_letter_code
_entity_poly.pdbx_strand_id
1 'polypeptide(L)'
;MAAGKLADLLGRKRLFVYGVVLFTIASGLCAAADSVEQLVAFRVLQGIGAAVLVPASLGLVVESFPAERRAHGVNLWGAAGAIAAGLGPPIGGALVEALNWRWVFLVNLPLGTVAVLAARRALVESRASGRRRVPDVRGAALLATALGLLTLGLIKGPDWGWSSLPAIGSLVAAALAMIGFLMSSRSHPTPLVEPALLRIRSFVAGSALTAIASAGFYAYLLTHVLFLNYVWGYTLLQAGLAVCPAAIIAAVTAGLLGRVADRHGYRVIVGVGALIWAGSLLWYLTCVGTSPHFLGEWLPGQILQGFGVGAAFPLFGSAALAGLASGSSYATASAVTGTIRQVGAVIGVALLVILVGTPAPGAAEESLRRGWTMAAICFVAVALGAVWLGRIRPAPAEAVTPESIPPAQAPLPQPRVAPVVSTSRDIDVLQAVPDLQRHAEHVELQAGSYLFRAGDVSDSLYVVRSGRLQVIDEHGLVAELGRGQLVGEVGVLRDAPRSASVLAVRDSSLLRVPKSEFAKIADARLLGVLASVLANRQVPTSRTASRPPAREVVVAVIGVDAGAPATVVATELCAALSQRLRAVAPGRVNADGLERAERSADRVVLQATVGDGPWLDFCVRVADRVVLVARDFMAPPRRLTARAPGVDLVLTGPSAAPTYRREWEELITPRSVHTVHPATIADDLRPLAARIAGRSVGLVLGGGGALACARLGRVCLM
;
A
#
# COMPACT_ATOMS: atom_id res chain seq x y z
N MET A 1 1.42 -19.25 -2.98
CA MET A 1 2.46 -18.94 -1.97
C MET A 1 3.86 -18.96 -2.58
N ALA A 2 4.35 -20.10 -3.07
CA ALA A 2 5.70 -20.23 -3.64
C ALA A 2 5.98 -19.27 -4.80
N ALA A 3 5.02 -19.09 -5.72
CA ALA A 3 5.17 -18.20 -6.86
C ALA A 3 5.29 -16.71 -6.48
N GLY A 4 4.73 -16.28 -5.35
CA GLY A 4 4.90 -14.90 -4.86
C GLY A 4 6.34 -14.63 -4.42
N LYS A 5 6.91 -15.53 -3.61
CA LYS A 5 8.34 -15.49 -3.24
C LYS A 5 9.24 -15.61 -4.48
N LEU A 6 8.85 -16.40 -5.47
CA LEU A 6 9.58 -16.53 -6.73
C LEU A 6 9.50 -15.24 -7.58
N ALA A 7 8.37 -14.54 -7.59
CA ALA A 7 8.20 -13.25 -8.25
C ALA A 7 9.12 -12.18 -7.66
N ASP A 8 9.27 -12.17 -6.33
CA ASP A 8 10.21 -11.29 -5.64
C ASP A 8 11.68 -11.54 -6.01
N LEU A 9 12.02 -12.79 -6.38
CA LEU A 9 13.37 -13.21 -6.78
C LEU A 9 13.68 -12.96 -8.26
N LEU A 10 12.81 -13.44 -9.16
CA LEU A 10 13.06 -13.49 -10.60
C LEU A 10 12.66 -12.18 -11.32
N GLY A 11 11.83 -11.36 -10.67
CA GLY A 11 11.24 -10.15 -11.24
C GLY A 11 9.73 -10.27 -11.34
N ARG A 12 9.02 -9.31 -10.76
CA ARG A 12 7.56 -9.31 -10.66
C ARG A 12 6.91 -9.11 -12.02
N LYS A 13 7.49 -8.28 -12.91
CA LYS A 13 6.96 -8.05 -14.27
C LYS A 13 7.11 -9.29 -15.13
N ARG A 14 8.30 -9.91 -15.14
CA ARG A 14 8.55 -11.17 -15.87
C ARG A 14 7.59 -12.27 -15.47
N LEU A 15 7.43 -12.52 -14.17
CA LEU A 15 6.55 -13.58 -13.69
C LEU A 15 5.07 -13.27 -13.94
N PHE A 16 4.66 -12.01 -13.84
CA PHE A 16 3.32 -11.61 -14.28
C PHE A 16 3.08 -11.94 -15.76
N VAL A 17 3.99 -11.53 -16.66
CA VAL A 17 3.84 -11.79 -18.10
C VAL A 17 3.85 -13.28 -18.41
N TYR A 18 4.78 -14.06 -17.83
CA TYR A 18 4.82 -15.52 -18.03
C TYR A 18 3.58 -16.21 -17.49
N GLY A 19 3.09 -15.80 -16.31
CA GLY A 19 1.86 -16.33 -15.73
C GLY A 19 0.63 -16.05 -16.61
N VAL A 20 0.51 -14.83 -17.14
CA VAL A 20 -0.58 -14.47 -18.06
C VAL A 20 -0.49 -15.25 -19.37
N VAL A 21 0.69 -15.36 -19.97
CA VAL A 21 0.89 -16.15 -21.21
C VAL A 21 0.50 -17.61 -20.98
N LEU A 22 0.99 -18.22 -19.90
CA LEU A 22 0.67 -19.61 -19.57
C LEU A 22 -0.83 -19.81 -19.32
N PHE A 23 -1.46 -18.92 -18.54
CA PHE A 23 -2.90 -18.94 -18.29
C PHE A 23 -3.71 -18.84 -19.59
N THR A 24 -3.28 -17.95 -20.50
CA THR A 24 -3.97 -17.67 -21.76
C THR A 24 -3.88 -18.85 -22.73
N ILE A 25 -2.67 -19.41 -22.90
CA ILE A 25 -2.46 -20.60 -23.74
C ILE A 25 -3.24 -21.78 -23.17
N ALA A 26 -3.15 -22.03 -21.86
CA ALA A 26 -3.90 -23.08 -21.21
C ALA A 26 -5.41 -22.89 -21.33
N SER A 27 -5.91 -21.65 -21.32
CA SER A 27 -7.32 -21.34 -21.61
C SER A 27 -7.71 -21.76 -23.04
N GLY A 28 -6.86 -21.49 -24.03
CA GLY A 28 -7.08 -21.96 -25.39
C GLY A 28 -7.11 -23.48 -25.48
N LEU A 29 -6.22 -24.16 -24.76
CA LEU A 29 -6.22 -25.63 -24.66
C LEU A 29 -7.48 -26.18 -23.99
N CYS A 30 -7.98 -25.53 -22.92
CA CYS A 30 -9.27 -25.88 -22.31
C CYS A 30 -10.43 -25.77 -23.30
N ALA A 31 -10.43 -24.73 -24.15
CA ALA A 31 -11.44 -24.58 -25.20
C ALA A 31 -11.32 -25.65 -26.28
N ALA A 32 -10.11 -26.17 -26.53
CA ALA A 32 -9.85 -27.23 -27.51
C ALA A 32 -9.98 -28.65 -26.93
N ALA A 33 -10.31 -28.81 -25.64
CA ALA A 33 -10.35 -30.11 -25.00
C ALA A 33 -11.49 -30.99 -25.54
N ASP A 34 -11.17 -32.22 -25.93
CA ASP A 34 -12.13 -33.18 -26.49
C ASP A 34 -12.56 -34.25 -25.47
N SER A 35 -11.89 -34.31 -24.32
CA SER A 35 -12.26 -35.17 -23.20
C SER A 35 -12.22 -34.44 -21.85
N VAL A 36 -12.90 -34.99 -20.85
CA VAL A 36 -12.93 -34.43 -19.49
C VAL A 36 -11.53 -34.48 -18.86
N GLU A 37 -10.77 -35.54 -19.11
CA GLU A 37 -9.41 -35.72 -18.60
C GLU A 37 -8.46 -34.67 -19.19
N GLN A 38 -8.57 -34.40 -20.50
CA GLN A 38 -7.81 -33.32 -21.15
C GLN A 38 -8.18 -31.95 -20.56
N LEU A 39 -9.48 -31.69 -20.39
CA LEU A 39 -9.95 -30.44 -19.79
C LEU A 39 -9.39 -30.27 -18.37
N VAL A 40 -9.41 -31.33 -17.56
CA VAL A 40 -8.82 -31.31 -16.20
C VAL A 40 -7.32 -31.04 -16.26
N ALA A 41 -6.57 -31.70 -17.15
CA ALA A 41 -5.13 -31.47 -17.29
C ALA A 41 -4.80 -30.02 -17.71
N PHE A 42 -5.53 -29.46 -18.67
CA PHE A 42 -5.35 -28.07 -19.07
C PHE A 42 -5.79 -27.08 -18.00
N ARG A 43 -6.81 -27.41 -17.20
CA ARG A 43 -7.21 -26.62 -16.02
C ARG A 43 -6.12 -26.61 -14.94
N VAL A 44 -5.38 -27.70 -14.76
CA VAL A 44 -4.20 -27.71 -13.88
C VAL A 44 -3.14 -26.75 -14.41
N LEU A 45 -2.83 -26.81 -15.72
CA LEU A 45 -1.89 -25.89 -16.36
C LEU A 45 -2.32 -24.43 -16.24
N GLN A 46 -3.61 -24.16 -16.45
CA GLN A 46 -4.22 -22.84 -16.29
C GLN A 46 -4.13 -22.36 -14.83
N GLY A 47 -4.38 -23.25 -13.87
CA GLY A 47 -4.21 -22.99 -12.44
C GLY A 47 -2.78 -22.62 -12.06
N ILE A 48 -1.77 -23.25 -12.67
CA ILE A 48 -0.36 -22.89 -12.50
C ILE A 48 -0.11 -21.45 -13.00
N GLY A 49 -0.63 -21.10 -14.18
CA GLY A 49 -0.56 -19.73 -14.70
C GLY A 49 -1.19 -18.71 -13.74
N ALA A 50 -2.39 -19.00 -13.23
CA ALA A 50 -3.09 -18.17 -12.24
C ALA A 50 -2.29 -18.03 -10.92
N ALA A 51 -1.72 -19.13 -10.43
CA ALA A 51 -0.95 -19.15 -9.19
C ALA A 51 0.31 -18.27 -9.27
N VAL A 52 0.87 -18.08 -10.47
CA VAL A 52 2.01 -17.18 -10.74
C VAL A 52 1.55 -15.73 -10.93
N LEU A 53 0.55 -15.50 -11.79
CA LEU A 53 0.17 -14.14 -12.18
C LEU A 53 -0.48 -13.35 -11.03
N VAL A 54 -1.31 -13.99 -10.20
CA VAL A 54 -2.08 -13.30 -9.15
C VAL A 54 -1.17 -12.62 -8.10
N PRO A 55 -0.25 -13.32 -7.43
CA PRO A 55 0.64 -12.68 -6.46
C PRO A 55 1.62 -11.69 -7.11
N ALA A 56 2.08 -11.97 -8.34
CA ALA A 56 2.94 -11.05 -9.09
C ALA A 56 2.22 -9.73 -9.40
N SER A 57 0.92 -9.80 -9.76
CA SER A 57 0.09 -8.61 -10.03
C SER A 57 -0.07 -7.73 -8.78
N LEU A 58 -0.31 -8.33 -7.61
CA LEU A 58 -0.43 -7.59 -6.35
C LEU A 58 0.90 -6.93 -5.96
N GLY A 59 2.02 -7.65 -6.15
CA GLY A 59 3.36 -7.10 -5.93
C GLY A 59 3.66 -5.88 -6.80
N LEU A 60 3.32 -5.95 -8.10
CA LEU A 60 3.46 -4.82 -9.04
C LEU A 60 2.59 -3.63 -8.64
N VAL A 61 1.34 -3.87 -8.20
CA VAL A 61 0.45 -2.82 -7.71
C VAL A 61 1.07 -2.13 -6.49
N VAL A 62 1.44 -2.88 -5.45
CA VAL A 62 1.99 -2.31 -4.20
C VAL A 62 3.24 -1.48 -4.46
N GLU A 63 4.03 -1.83 -5.46
CA GLU A 63 5.27 -1.14 -5.80
C GLU A 63 5.09 0.07 -6.71
N SER A 64 4.04 0.06 -7.53
CA SER A 64 3.70 1.19 -8.40
C SER A 64 3.12 2.38 -7.62
N PHE A 65 2.69 2.17 -6.37
CA PHE A 65 2.18 3.23 -5.49
C PHE A 65 3.25 3.64 -4.44
N PRO A 66 3.40 4.95 -4.16
CA PRO A 66 4.17 5.45 -3.02
C PRO A 66 3.74 4.79 -1.71
N ALA A 67 4.63 4.69 -0.72
CA ALA A 67 4.39 3.96 0.52
C ALA A 67 3.07 4.36 1.20
N GLU A 68 2.75 5.65 1.17
CA GLU A 68 1.56 6.26 1.78
C GLU A 68 0.27 5.90 1.03
N ARG A 69 0.36 5.48 -0.23
CA ARG A 69 -0.77 5.14 -1.11
C ARG A 69 -0.87 3.65 -1.45
N ARG A 70 -0.01 2.79 -0.89
CA ARG A 70 -0.06 1.34 -1.13
C ARG A 70 -1.41 0.73 -0.79
N ALA A 71 -2.00 1.14 0.33
CA ALA A 71 -3.34 0.69 0.74
C ALA A 71 -4.40 1.05 -0.32
N HIS A 72 -4.30 2.22 -0.95
CA HIS A 72 -5.20 2.61 -2.04
C HIS A 72 -5.04 1.70 -3.27
N GLY A 73 -3.80 1.38 -3.66
CA GLY A 73 -3.54 0.44 -4.75
C GLY A 73 -4.10 -0.96 -4.49
N VAL A 74 -3.89 -1.49 -3.28
CA VAL A 74 -4.45 -2.78 -2.85
C VAL A 74 -5.98 -2.77 -2.86
N ASN A 75 -6.59 -1.67 -2.40
CA ASN A 75 -8.05 -1.51 -2.43
C ASN A 75 -8.59 -1.48 -3.86
N LEU A 76 -7.91 -0.82 -4.80
CA LEU A 76 -8.30 -0.81 -6.21
C LEU A 76 -8.18 -2.20 -6.85
N TRP A 77 -7.10 -2.93 -6.56
CA TRP A 77 -6.91 -4.31 -7.00
C TRP A 77 -8.01 -5.23 -6.45
N GLY A 78 -8.34 -5.09 -5.17
CA GLY A 78 -9.42 -5.83 -4.52
C GLY A 78 -10.80 -5.49 -5.09
N ALA A 79 -11.07 -4.20 -5.36
CA ALA A 79 -12.31 -3.75 -5.98
C ALA A 79 -12.49 -4.32 -7.39
N ALA A 80 -11.43 -4.34 -8.21
CA ALA A 80 -11.47 -4.99 -9.52
C ALA A 80 -11.80 -6.48 -9.40
N GLY A 81 -11.21 -7.17 -8.42
CA GLY A 81 -11.53 -8.57 -8.12
C GLY A 81 -12.99 -8.79 -7.70
N ALA A 82 -13.55 -7.88 -6.89
CA ALA A 82 -14.95 -7.95 -6.46
C ALA A 82 -15.93 -7.72 -7.61
N ILE A 83 -15.65 -6.75 -8.49
CA ILE A 83 -16.45 -6.50 -9.71
C ILE A 83 -16.40 -7.74 -10.62
N ALA A 84 -15.22 -8.31 -10.84
CA ALA A 84 -15.07 -9.53 -11.62
C ALA A 84 -15.83 -10.72 -11.02
N ALA A 85 -15.83 -10.87 -9.69
CA ALA A 85 -16.58 -11.93 -9.00
C ALA A 85 -18.10 -11.74 -9.12
N GLY A 86 -18.60 -10.51 -9.06
CA GLY A 86 -20.03 -10.20 -9.20
C GLY A 86 -20.56 -10.34 -10.64
N LEU A 87 -19.78 -9.90 -11.62
CA LEU A 87 -20.14 -9.99 -13.05
C LEU A 87 -19.85 -11.37 -13.66
N GLY A 88 -19.08 -12.21 -12.96
CA GLY A 88 -18.67 -13.53 -13.43
C GLY A 88 -19.86 -14.44 -13.82
N PRO A 89 -20.84 -14.69 -12.93
CA PRO A 89 -21.96 -15.58 -13.25
C PRO A 89 -22.83 -15.11 -14.42
N PRO A 90 -23.26 -13.84 -14.52
CA PRO A 90 -24.00 -13.36 -15.71
C PRO A 90 -23.21 -13.44 -17.00
N ILE A 91 -21.95 -12.99 -17.01
CA ILE A 91 -21.11 -13.02 -18.23
C ILE A 91 -20.86 -14.47 -18.64
N GLY A 92 -20.54 -15.34 -17.68
CA GLY A 92 -20.38 -16.77 -17.92
C GLY A 92 -21.66 -17.38 -18.49
N GLY A 93 -22.82 -17.13 -17.86
CA GLY A 93 -24.12 -17.59 -18.34
C GLY A 93 -24.43 -17.13 -19.75
N ALA A 94 -24.21 -15.84 -20.05
CA ALA A 94 -24.40 -15.28 -21.39
C ALA A 94 -23.50 -15.94 -22.45
N LEU A 95 -22.23 -16.19 -22.13
CA LEU A 95 -21.29 -16.83 -23.06
C LEU A 95 -21.66 -18.28 -23.36
N VAL A 96 -22.12 -19.03 -22.35
CA VAL A 96 -22.58 -20.41 -22.54
C VAL A 96 -23.87 -20.45 -23.36
N GLU A 97 -24.82 -19.56 -23.06
CA GLU A 97 -26.14 -19.53 -23.68
C GLU A 97 -26.11 -19.04 -25.13
N ALA A 98 -25.37 -17.96 -25.43
CA ALA A 98 -25.32 -17.39 -26.77
C ALA A 98 -24.51 -18.23 -27.75
N LEU A 99 -23.52 -18.97 -27.26
CA LEU A 99 -22.57 -19.71 -28.09
C LEU A 99 -22.42 -21.15 -27.58
N ASN A 100 -21.49 -21.38 -26.66
CA ASN A 100 -21.27 -22.67 -25.99
C ASN A 100 -20.27 -22.50 -24.84
N TRP A 101 -20.10 -23.54 -24.04
CA TRP A 101 -19.21 -23.53 -22.87
C TRP A 101 -17.74 -23.26 -23.18
N ARG A 102 -17.25 -23.51 -24.40
CA ARG A 102 -15.85 -23.28 -24.78
C ARG A 102 -15.52 -21.78 -24.81
N TRP A 103 -16.51 -20.93 -25.05
CA TRP A 103 -16.34 -19.47 -25.06
C TRP A 103 -15.99 -18.86 -23.71
N VAL A 104 -16.36 -19.53 -22.61
CA VAL A 104 -15.91 -19.15 -21.25
C VAL A 104 -14.38 -19.23 -21.12
N PHE A 105 -13.73 -20.05 -21.94
CA PHE A 105 -12.27 -20.13 -22.02
C PHE A 105 -11.69 -19.23 -23.12
N LEU A 106 -12.36 -19.11 -24.27
CA LEU A 106 -11.88 -18.28 -25.38
C LEU A 106 -11.88 -16.78 -25.04
N VAL A 107 -12.81 -16.31 -24.19
CA VAL A 107 -12.85 -14.90 -23.77
C VAL A 107 -11.55 -14.44 -23.08
N ASN A 108 -10.79 -15.38 -22.49
CA ASN A 108 -9.52 -15.07 -21.84
C ASN A 108 -8.39 -14.79 -22.85
N LEU A 109 -8.50 -15.24 -24.11
CA LEU A 109 -7.48 -15.04 -25.14
C LEU A 109 -7.28 -13.55 -25.49
N PRO A 110 -8.32 -12.79 -25.87
CA PRO A 110 -8.18 -11.36 -26.12
C PRO A 110 -7.77 -10.60 -24.86
N LEU A 111 -8.35 -10.93 -23.69
CA LEU A 111 -8.03 -10.28 -22.42
C LEU A 111 -6.57 -10.50 -22.00
N GLY A 112 -6.08 -11.74 -22.10
CA GLY A 112 -4.70 -12.10 -21.81
C GLY A 112 -3.72 -11.44 -22.78
N THR A 113 -4.07 -11.38 -24.07
CA THR A 113 -3.26 -10.69 -25.08
C THR A 113 -3.14 -9.20 -24.79
N VAL A 114 -4.25 -8.52 -24.51
CA VAL A 114 -4.26 -7.10 -24.11
C VAL A 114 -3.46 -6.88 -22.84
N ALA A 115 -3.61 -7.75 -21.83
CA ALA A 115 -2.85 -7.66 -20.58
C ALA A 115 -1.34 -7.81 -20.81
N VAL A 116 -0.90 -8.74 -21.68
CA VAL A 116 0.52 -8.92 -22.02
C VAL A 116 1.07 -7.69 -22.76
N LEU A 117 0.34 -7.16 -23.75
CA LEU A 117 0.76 -5.99 -24.52
C LEU A 117 0.86 -4.75 -23.62
N ALA A 118 -0.15 -4.51 -22.78
CA ALA A 118 -0.16 -3.43 -21.81
C ALA A 118 0.98 -3.57 -20.79
N ALA A 119 1.18 -4.77 -20.24
CA ALA A 119 2.24 -5.05 -19.28
C ALA A 119 3.64 -4.82 -19.87
N ARG A 120 3.87 -5.22 -21.12
CA ARG A 120 5.16 -5.01 -21.79
C ARG A 120 5.47 -3.53 -21.98
N ARG A 121 4.48 -2.72 -22.36
CA ARG A 121 4.62 -1.28 -22.65
C ARG A 121 4.64 -0.39 -21.41
N ALA A 122 3.79 -0.66 -20.41
CA ALA A 122 3.53 0.26 -19.31
C ALA A 122 4.24 -0.10 -18.00
N LEU A 123 4.59 -1.36 -17.77
CA LEU A 123 5.17 -1.78 -16.50
C LEU A 123 6.69 -1.71 -16.53
N VAL A 124 7.30 -1.26 -15.44
CA VAL A 124 8.74 -1.32 -15.19
C VAL A 124 9.05 -2.60 -14.40
N GLU A 125 10.19 -3.23 -14.68
CA GLU A 125 10.60 -4.42 -13.93
C GLU A 125 10.92 -4.03 -12.48
N SER A 126 10.47 -4.84 -11.53
CA SER A 126 10.88 -4.65 -10.15
C SER A 126 11.07 -5.95 -9.36
N ARG A 127 11.92 -5.86 -8.33
CA ARG A 127 12.45 -6.95 -7.52
C ARG A 127 12.56 -6.49 -6.06
N ALA A 128 12.34 -7.41 -5.12
CA ALA A 128 12.50 -7.10 -3.70
C ALA A 128 13.96 -6.81 -3.32
N SER A 129 14.17 -5.82 -2.44
CA SER A 129 15.46 -5.49 -1.83
C SER A 129 15.75 -6.40 -0.63
N GLY A 130 16.93 -7.05 -0.59
CA GLY A 130 17.37 -7.85 0.58
C GLY A 130 17.89 -9.26 0.24
N ARG A 131 18.15 -10.08 1.28
CA ARG A 131 18.70 -11.45 1.18
C ARG A 131 17.69 -12.40 0.52
N ARG A 132 18.06 -12.88 -0.67
CA ARG A 132 17.24 -13.69 -1.59
C ARG A 132 17.41 -15.18 -1.30
N ARG A 133 16.35 -15.88 -0.87
CA ARG A 133 16.35 -17.34 -0.68
C ARG A 133 15.25 -17.98 -1.52
N VAL A 134 15.59 -19.08 -2.18
CA VAL A 134 14.67 -19.85 -3.04
C VAL A 134 13.54 -20.41 -2.18
N PRO A 135 12.26 -20.24 -2.56
CA PRO A 135 11.13 -20.81 -1.82
C PRO A 135 11.09 -22.33 -1.91
N ASP A 136 10.45 -23.00 -0.94
CA ASP A 136 10.22 -24.44 -0.95
C ASP A 136 9.24 -24.86 -2.07
N VAL A 137 9.73 -24.98 -3.31
CA VAL A 137 8.94 -25.41 -4.48
C VAL A 137 8.49 -26.87 -4.32
N ARG A 138 9.32 -27.71 -3.70
CA ARG A 138 9.01 -29.12 -3.45
C ARG A 138 7.83 -29.26 -2.48
N GLY A 139 7.85 -28.53 -1.37
CA GLY A 139 6.75 -28.46 -0.43
C GLY A 139 5.47 -27.93 -1.08
N ALA A 140 5.58 -26.96 -1.99
CA ALA A 140 4.41 -26.43 -2.71
C ALA A 140 3.76 -27.50 -3.59
N ALA A 141 4.58 -28.26 -4.32
CA ALA A 141 4.11 -29.36 -5.16
C ALA A 141 3.46 -30.46 -4.31
N LEU A 142 4.08 -30.87 -3.20
CA LEU A 142 3.52 -31.87 -2.29
C LEU A 142 2.18 -31.43 -1.70
N LEU A 143 2.05 -30.17 -1.29
CA LEU A 143 0.78 -29.64 -0.79
C LEU A 143 -0.30 -29.62 -1.88
N ALA A 144 0.04 -29.17 -3.09
CA ALA A 144 -0.89 -29.17 -4.22
C ALA A 144 -1.36 -30.59 -4.57
N THR A 145 -0.44 -31.56 -4.61
CA THR A 145 -0.74 -32.97 -4.84
C THR A 145 -1.61 -33.55 -3.73
N ALA A 146 -1.31 -33.26 -2.46
CA ALA A 146 -2.10 -33.75 -1.32
C ALA A 146 -3.56 -33.26 -1.39
N LEU A 147 -3.75 -31.97 -1.65
CA LEU A 147 -5.09 -31.38 -1.76
C LEU A 147 -5.84 -31.86 -3.00
N GLY A 148 -5.14 -32.01 -4.14
CA GLY A 148 -5.71 -32.54 -5.37
C GLY A 148 -6.20 -33.98 -5.21
N LEU A 149 -5.38 -34.85 -4.61
CA LEU A 149 -5.74 -36.24 -4.36
C LEU A 149 -6.86 -36.39 -3.33
N LEU A 150 -6.85 -35.57 -2.26
CA LEU A 150 -7.93 -35.53 -1.27
C LEU A 150 -9.26 -35.16 -1.93
N THR A 151 -9.24 -34.13 -2.76
CA THR A 151 -10.40 -33.66 -3.51
C THR A 151 -10.90 -34.73 -4.48
N LEU A 152 -9.98 -35.35 -5.22
CA LEU A 152 -10.30 -36.41 -6.17
C LEU A 152 -11.01 -37.57 -5.46
N GLY A 153 -10.45 -38.05 -4.35
CA GLY A 153 -11.05 -39.12 -3.56
C GLY A 153 -12.44 -38.77 -3.00
N LEU A 154 -12.64 -37.52 -2.58
CA LEU A 154 -13.95 -37.06 -2.10
C LEU A 154 -15.00 -36.95 -3.22
N ILE A 155 -14.63 -36.35 -4.36
CA ILE A 155 -15.57 -36.12 -5.47
C ILE A 155 -15.89 -37.42 -6.21
N LYS A 156 -14.88 -38.27 -6.43
CA LYS A 156 -15.05 -39.55 -7.16
C LYS A 156 -15.35 -40.73 -6.26
N GLY A 157 -15.31 -40.56 -4.94
CA GLY A 157 -15.68 -41.60 -3.97
C GLY A 157 -17.07 -42.21 -4.21
N PRO A 158 -18.13 -41.41 -4.47
CA PRO A 158 -19.44 -41.93 -4.84
C PRO A 158 -19.43 -42.74 -6.16
N ASP A 159 -18.71 -42.27 -7.18
CA ASP A 159 -18.64 -42.93 -8.50
C ASP A 159 -17.83 -44.23 -8.47
N TRP A 160 -16.69 -44.23 -7.79
CA TRP A 160 -15.77 -45.37 -7.70
C TRP A 160 -16.17 -46.37 -6.61
N GLY A 161 -16.98 -45.95 -5.65
CA GLY A 161 -17.22 -46.65 -4.39
C GLY A 161 -16.13 -46.36 -3.38
N TRP A 162 -16.53 -46.05 -2.14
CA TRP A 162 -15.62 -45.65 -1.05
C TRP A 162 -14.60 -46.71 -0.66
N SER A 163 -14.92 -47.99 -0.86
CA SER A 163 -14.04 -49.14 -0.58
C SER A 163 -13.14 -49.53 -1.76
N SER A 164 -13.23 -48.83 -2.89
CA SER A 164 -12.44 -49.17 -4.08
C SER A 164 -10.97 -48.78 -3.93
N LEU A 165 -10.10 -49.53 -4.62
CA LEU A 165 -8.66 -49.24 -4.64
C LEU A 165 -8.33 -47.82 -5.12
N PRO A 166 -9.00 -47.24 -6.14
CA PRO A 166 -8.78 -45.85 -6.55
C PRO A 166 -9.18 -44.83 -5.47
N ALA A 167 -10.31 -45.03 -4.78
CA ALA A 167 -10.76 -44.14 -3.71
C ALA A 167 -9.79 -44.18 -2.52
N ILE A 168 -9.50 -45.36 -1.97
CA ILE A 168 -8.57 -45.53 -0.86
C ILE A 168 -7.17 -45.08 -1.25
N GLY A 169 -6.69 -45.48 -2.43
CA GLY A 169 -5.38 -45.10 -2.94
C GLY A 169 -5.20 -43.58 -3.04
N SER A 170 -6.22 -42.86 -3.52
CA SER A 170 -6.19 -41.40 -3.58
C SER A 170 -6.14 -40.75 -2.19
N LEU A 171 -6.92 -41.24 -1.23
CA LEU A 171 -6.94 -40.72 0.14
C LEU A 171 -5.63 -41.02 0.90
N VAL A 172 -5.08 -42.23 0.75
CA VAL A 172 -3.79 -42.62 1.33
C VAL A 172 -2.66 -41.82 0.71
N ALA A 173 -2.62 -41.69 -0.63
CA ALA A 173 -1.62 -40.89 -1.31
C ALA A 173 -1.73 -39.40 -0.94
N ALA A 174 -2.95 -38.88 -0.72
CA ALA A 174 -3.16 -37.54 -0.19
C ALA A 174 -2.56 -37.37 1.21
N ALA A 175 -2.78 -38.34 2.11
CA ALA A 175 -2.21 -38.34 3.45
C ALA A 175 -0.68 -38.41 3.43
N LEU A 176 -0.10 -39.28 2.59
CA LEU A 176 1.36 -39.40 2.43
C LEU A 176 1.98 -38.13 1.85
N ALA A 177 1.35 -37.52 0.82
CA ALA A 177 1.80 -36.25 0.27
C ALA A 177 1.71 -35.11 1.29
N MET A 178 0.67 -35.10 2.14
CA MET A 178 0.54 -34.14 3.23
C MET A 178 1.65 -34.33 4.28
N ILE A 179 1.94 -35.58 4.68
CA ILE A 179 3.06 -35.89 5.58
C ILE A 179 4.39 -35.42 4.97
N GLY A 180 4.62 -35.72 3.68
CA GLY A 180 5.79 -35.26 2.94
C GLY A 180 5.92 -33.74 2.93
N PHE A 181 4.81 -33.01 2.73
CA PHE A 181 4.77 -31.56 2.84
C PHE A 181 5.16 -31.07 4.24
N LEU A 182 4.61 -31.68 5.29
CA LEU A 182 4.96 -31.34 6.69
C LEU A 182 6.46 -31.57 6.96
N MET A 183 7.04 -32.66 6.46
CA MET A 183 8.47 -32.96 6.58
C MET A 183 9.34 -31.96 5.82
N SER A 184 8.96 -31.61 4.58
CA SER A 184 9.62 -30.57 3.77
C SER A 184 9.59 -29.22 4.49
N SER A 185 8.42 -28.84 5.01
CA SER A 185 8.22 -27.56 5.71
C SER A 185 8.94 -27.49 7.07
N ARG A 186 9.29 -28.64 7.68
CA ARG A 186 10.11 -28.69 8.90
C ARG A 186 11.61 -28.56 8.63
N SER A 187 12.07 -29.00 7.46
CA SER A 187 13.49 -29.07 7.11
C SER A 187 13.97 -27.91 6.24
N HIS A 188 13.07 -27.26 5.49
CA HIS A 188 13.46 -26.21 4.55
C HIS A 188 13.83 -24.89 5.26
N PRO A 189 14.95 -24.21 4.89
CA PRO A 189 15.38 -22.95 5.51
C PRO A 189 14.43 -21.77 5.31
N THR A 190 13.47 -21.90 4.39
CA THR A 190 12.40 -20.92 4.12
C THR A 190 11.10 -21.68 3.86
N PRO A 191 10.40 -22.13 4.92
CA PRO A 191 9.19 -22.92 4.77
C PRO A 191 8.05 -22.11 4.13
N LEU A 192 7.11 -22.82 3.51
CA LEU A 192 5.87 -22.21 2.99
C LEU A 192 4.89 -21.86 4.12
N VAL A 193 4.83 -22.72 5.14
CA VAL A 193 4.06 -22.50 6.36
C VAL A 193 5.04 -22.55 7.51
N GLU A 194 5.25 -21.41 8.17
CA GLU A 194 6.07 -21.36 9.38
C GLU A 194 5.39 -22.20 10.47
N PRO A 195 6.04 -23.25 11.01
CA PRO A 195 5.43 -24.10 12.05
C PRO A 195 5.02 -23.33 13.31
N ALA A 196 5.65 -22.17 13.55
CA ALA A 196 5.29 -21.25 14.61
C ALA A 196 3.84 -20.72 14.48
N LEU A 197 3.33 -20.53 13.26
CA LEU A 197 1.95 -20.07 13.03
C LEU A 197 0.92 -21.10 13.51
N LEU A 198 1.20 -22.40 13.34
CA LEU A 198 0.31 -23.49 13.77
C LEU A 198 0.25 -23.65 15.29
N ARG A 199 1.20 -23.08 16.03
CA ARG A 199 1.16 -23.06 17.50
C ARG A 199 0.22 -21.98 18.05
N ILE A 200 -0.18 -21.02 17.22
CA ILE A 200 -1.04 -19.91 17.62
C ILE A 200 -2.50 -20.37 17.53
N ARG A 201 -3.14 -20.55 18.69
CA ARG A 201 -4.53 -21.03 18.78
C ARG A 201 -5.52 -20.17 17.99
N SER A 202 -5.37 -18.86 18.00
CA SER A 202 -6.22 -17.95 17.22
C SER A 202 -6.04 -18.12 15.70
N PHE A 203 -4.81 -18.36 15.23
CA PHE A 203 -4.54 -18.64 13.83
C PHE A 203 -5.18 -19.95 13.38
N VAL A 204 -5.04 -21.02 14.17
CA VAL A 204 -5.66 -22.33 13.87
C VAL A 204 -7.18 -22.25 13.89
N ALA A 205 -7.77 -21.63 14.93
CA ALA A 205 -9.21 -21.49 15.03
C ALA A 205 -9.78 -20.59 13.92
N GLY A 206 -9.14 -19.45 13.62
CA GLY A 206 -9.54 -18.57 12.52
C GLY A 206 -9.38 -19.23 11.14
N SER A 207 -8.35 -20.05 10.96
CA SER A 207 -8.15 -20.88 9.78
C SER A 207 -9.28 -21.90 9.60
N ALA A 208 -9.65 -22.61 10.68
CA ALA A 208 -10.76 -23.58 10.64
C ALA A 208 -12.09 -22.89 10.29
N LEU A 209 -12.40 -21.75 10.89
CA LEU A 209 -13.60 -20.98 10.56
C LEU A 209 -13.58 -20.47 9.12
N THR A 210 -12.41 -20.05 8.61
CA THR A 210 -12.26 -19.68 7.20
C THR A 210 -12.57 -20.86 6.28
N ALA A 211 -12.09 -22.06 6.60
CA ALA A 211 -12.38 -23.27 5.83
C ALA A 211 -13.88 -23.57 5.81
N ILE A 212 -14.53 -23.58 6.98
CA ILE A 212 -15.97 -23.86 7.13
C ILE A 212 -16.81 -22.82 6.39
N ALA A 213 -16.50 -21.54 6.56
CA ALA A 213 -17.21 -20.45 5.90
C ALA A 213 -17.06 -20.52 4.37
N SER A 214 -15.88 -20.89 3.89
CA SER A 214 -15.63 -21.07 2.46
C SER A 214 -16.39 -22.28 1.93
N ALA A 215 -16.42 -23.39 2.67
CA ALA A 215 -17.22 -24.56 2.30
C ALA A 215 -18.71 -24.21 2.15
N GLY A 216 -19.28 -23.51 3.14
CA GLY A 216 -20.66 -23.01 3.07
C GLY A 216 -20.89 -22.06 1.91
N PHE A 217 -19.97 -21.10 1.66
CA PHE A 217 -20.08 -20.12 0.58
C PHE A 217 -20.14 -20.77 -0.80
N TYR A 218 -19.19 -21.66 -1.12
CA TYR A 218 -19.15 -22.27 -2.45
C TYR A 218 -20.23 -23.33 -2.64
N ALA A 219 -20.63 -24.02 -1.57
CA ALA A 219 -21.77 -24.92 -1.61
C ALA A 219 -23.08 -24.19 -1.94
N TYR A 220 -23.47 -23.15 -1.18
CA TYR A 220 -24.74 -22.47 -1.47
C TYR A 220 -24.74 -21.78 -2.84
N LEU A 221 -23.60 -21.24 -3.29
CA LEU A 221 -23.50 -20.58 -4.59
C LEU A 221 -23.81 -21.56 -5.71
N LEU A 222 -23.25 -22.77 -5.63
CA LEU A 222 -23.56 -23.85 -6.57
C LEU A 222 -25.01 -24.29 -6.43
N THR A 223 -25.53 -24.48 -5.20
CA THR A 223 -26.93 -24.81 -4.95
C THR A 223 -27.90 -23.81 -5.58
N HIS A 224 -27.64 -22.49 -5.47
CA HIS A 224 -28.48 -21.47 -6.09
C HIS A 224 -28.57 -21.62 -7.61
N VAL A 225 -27.42 -21.77 -8.28
CA VAL A 225 -27.38 -21.89 -9.73
C VAL A 225 -28.08 -23.18 -10.17
N LEU A 226 -27.84 -24.30 -9.47
CA LEU A 226 -28.47 -25.58 -9.78
C LEU A 226 -29.98 -25.55 -9.51
N PHE A 227 -30.44 -24.91 -8.43
CA PHE A 227 -31.87 -24.80 -8.11
C PHE A 227 -32.61 -23.96 -9.14
N LEU A 228 -32.06 -22.80 -9.49
CA LEU A 228 -32.66 -21.94 -10.52
C LEU A 228 -32.73 -22.66 -11.87
N ASN A 229 -31.71 -23.43 -12.22
CA ASN A 229 -31.67 -24.14 -13.50
C ASN A 229 -32.55 -25.40 -13.53
N TYR A 230 -32.42 -26.30 -12.54
CA TYR A 230 -33.12 -27.59 -12.53
C TYR A 230 -34.54 -27.54 -11.98
N VAL A 231 -34.84 -26.66 -11.02
CA VAL A 231 -36.17 -26.56 -10.39
C VAL A 231 -37.00 -25.47 -11.03
N TRP A 232 -36.45 -24.26 -11.17
CA TRP A 232 -37.17 -23.13 -11.77
C TRP A 232 -37.08 -23.06 -13.30
N GLY A 233 -36.26 -23.91 -13.92
CA GLY A 233 -36.11 -23.97 -15.38
C GLY A 233 -35.46 -22.72 -15.97
N TYR A 234 -34.78 -21.91 -15.17
CA TYR A 234 -34.10 -20.71 -15.66
C TYR A 234 -32.93 -21.07 -16.57
N THR A 235 -32.71 -20.25 -17.59
CA THR A 235 -31.48 -20.31 -18.37
C THR A 235 -30.27 -19.98 -17.50
N LEU A 236 -29.06 -20.33 -17.97
CA LEU A 236 -27.82 -20.02 -17.23
C LEU A 236 -27.61 -18.51 -17.07
N LEU A 237 -28.00 -17.69 -18.05
CA LEU A 237 -27.97 -16.24 -17.93
C LEU A 237 -28.95 -15.75 -16.87
N GLN A 238 -30.20 -16.23 -16.89
CA GLN A 238 -31.21 -15.88 -15.90
C GLN A 238 -30.78 -16.28 -14.49
N ALA A 239 -30.20 -17.47 -14.32
CA ALA A 239 -29.67 -17.92 -13.05
C ALA A 239 -28.51 -17.03 -12.58
N GLY A 240 -27.58 -16.65 -13.46
CA GLY A 240 -26.50 -15.72 -13.14
C GLY A 240 -26.99 -14.34 -12.71
N LEU A 241 -27.99 -13.79 -13.42
CA LEU A 241 -28.62 -12.51 -13.08
C LEU A 241 -29.38 -12.57 -11.75
N ALA A 242 -30.03 -13.69 -11.46
CA ALA A 242 -30.80 -13.87 -10.23
C ALA A 242 -29.95 -13.87 -8.94
N VAL A 243 -28.64 -14.16 -9.05
CA VAL A 243 -27.71 -14.14 -7.90
C VAL A 243 -26.97 -12.79 -7.76
N CYS A 244 -27.06 -11.91 -8.76
CA CYS A 244 -26.42 -10.60 -8.73
C CYS A 244 -26.88 -9.66 -7.61
N PRO A 245 -28.17 -9.59 -7.23
CA PRO A 245 -28.61 -8.68 -6.17
C PRO A 245 -27.85 -8.88 -4.86
N ALA A 246 -27.59 -10.15 -4.46
CA ALA A 246 -26.79 -10.43 -3.27
C ALA A 246 -25.36 -9.90 -3.40
N ALA A 247 -24.72 -10.02 -4.56
CA ALA A 247 -23.36 -9.50 -4.77
C ALA A 247 -23.29 -7.97 -4.68
N ILE A 248 -24.28 -7.26 -5.25
CA ILE A 248 -24.37 -5.80 -5.19
C ILE A 248 -24.57 -5.34 -3.74
N ILE A 249 -25.52 -5.95 -3.03
CA ILE A 249 -25.82 -5.61 -1.63
C ILE A 249 -24.64 -5.97 -0.74
N ALA A 250 -23.93 -7.07 -0.99
CA ALA A 250 -22.72 -7.43 -0.28
C ALA A 250 -21.61 -6.40 -0.47
N ALA A 251 -21.40 -5.89 -1.69
CA ALA A 251 -20.40 -4.86 -1.95
C ALA A 251 -20.71 -3.56 -1.21
N VAL A 252 -21.97 -3.10 -1.22
CA VAL A 252 -22.43 -1.92 -0.49
C VAL A 252 -22.28 -2.13 1.02
N THR A 253 -22.74 -3.28 1.50
CA THR A 253 -22.70 -3.64 2.93
C THR A 253 -21.27 -3.72 3.45
N ALA A 254 -20.35 -4.33 2.70
CA ALA A 254 -18.94 -4.41 3.07
C ALA A 254 -18.29 -3.02 3.16
N GLY A 255 -18.61 -2.11 2.23
CA GLY A 255 -18.12 -0.73 2.24
C GLY A 255 -18.65 0.09 3.43
N LEU A 256 -19.92 -0.10 3.80
CA LEU A 256 -20.57 0.60 4.92
C LEU A 256 -20.11 0.05 6.27
N LEU A 257 -20.17 -1.28 6.44
CA LEU A 257 -19.86 -1.94 7.71
C LEU A 257 -18.37 -1.93 8.04
N GLY A 258 -17.47 -1.77 7.06
CA GLY A 258 -16.02 -1.66 7.33
C GLY A 258 -15.70 -0.56 8.35
N ARG A 259 -16.29 0.64 8.19
CA ARG A 259 -16.08 1.76 9.12
C ARG A 259 -16.71 1.52 10.50
N VAL A 260 -17.82 0.78 10.53
CA VAL A 260 -18.52 0.43 11.78
C VAL A 260 -17.71 -0.64 12.54
N ALA A 261 -17.12 -1.59 11.82
CA ALA A 261 -16.28 -2.66 12.34
C ALA A 261 -14.99 -2.13 12.99
N ASP A 262 -14.39 -1.11 12.38
CA ASP A 262 -13.23 -0.41 12.95
C ASP A 262 -13.54 0.23 14.32
N ARG A 263 -14.78 0.67 14.55
CA ARG A 263 -15.19 1.33 15.80
C ARG A 263 -15.74 0.38 16.86
N HIS A 264 -16.57 -0.59 16.47
CA HIS A 264 -17.32 -1.45 17.41
C HIS A 264 -16.71 -2.85 17.55
N GLY A 265 -15.67 -3.15 16.78
CA GLY A 265 -15.02 -4.45 16.75
C GLY A 265 -15.68 -5.40 15.76
N TYR A 266 -14.83 -6.09 15.01
CA TYR A 266 -15.21 -7.01 13.94
C TYR A 266 -16.06 -8.20 14.41
N ARG A 267 -15.97 -8.60 15.69
CA ARG A 267 -16.63 -9.82 16.21
C ARG A 267 -18.15 -9.80 16.12
N VAL A 268 -18.77 -8.71 16.57
CA VAL A 268 -20.24 -8.59 16.59
C VAL A 268 -20.77 -8.56 15.16
N ILE A 269 -20.08 -7.85 14.27
CA ILE A 269 -20.47 -7.73 12.86
C ILE A 269 -20.33 -9.07 12.14
N VAL A 270 -19.26 -9.84 12.38
CA VAL A 270 -19.11 -11.18 11.80
C VAL A 270 -20.16 -12.14 12.34
N GLY A 271 -20.36 -12.18 13.66
CA GLY A 271 -21.33 -13.08 14.28
C GLY A 271 -22.75 -12.80 13.80
N VAL A 272 -23.18 -11.54 13.83
CA VAL A 272 -24.49 -11.11 13.33
C VAL A 272 -24.59 -11.32 11.82
N GLY A 273 -23.56 -10.99 11.05
CA GLY A 273 -23.52 -11.23 9.61
C GLY A 273 -23.65 -12.70 9.23
N ALA A 274 -22.96 -13.60 9.93
CA ALA A 274 -23.05 -15.03 9.72
C ALA A 274 -24.45 -15.58 10.10
N LEU A 275 -25.09 -15.05 11.15
CA LEU A 275 -26.46 -15.40 11.50
C LEU A 275 -27.49 -14.89 10.49
N ILE A 276 -27.32 -13.66 9.99
CA ILE A 276 -28.13 -13.10 8.91
C ILE A 276 -28.02 -13.98 7.66
N TRP A 277 -26.80 -14.41 7.35
CA TRP A 277 -26.54 -15.30 6.23
C TRP A 277 -27.23 -16.66 6.43
N ALA A 278 -27.08 -17.29 7.59
CA ALA A 278 -27.82 -18.53 7.91
C ALA A 278 -29.34 -18.32 7.82
N GLY A 279 -29.85 -17.16 8.26
CA GLY A 279 -31.25 -16.77 8.13
C GLY A 279 -31.71 -16.64 6.67
N SER A 280 -30.87 -16.12 5.77
CA SER A 280 -31.17 -16.10 4.33
C SER A 280 -31.30 -17.51 3.76
N LEU A 281 -30.45 -18.44 4.18
CA LEU A 281 -30.55 -19.84 3.76
C LEU A 281 -31.79 -20.53 4.32
N LEU A 282 -32.19 -20.18 5.55
CA LEU A 282 -33.45 -20.64 6.12
C LEU A 282 -34.66 -20.09 5.34
N TRP A 283 -34.60 -18.83 4.89
CA TRP A 283 -35.62 -18.26 4.01
C TRP A 283 -35.77 -19.05 2.71
N TYR A 284 -34.66 -19.42 2.05
CA TYR A 284 -34.72 -20.29 0.87
C TYR A 284 -35.32 -21.67 1.19
N LEU A 285 -35.05 -22.22 2.38
CA LEU A 285 -35.62 -23.49 2.80
C LEU A 285 -37.13 -23.42 3.05
N THR A 286 -37.66 -22.32 3.57
CA THR A 286 -39.06 -22.23 4.02
C THR A 286 -39.99 -21.50 3.05
N CYS A 287 -39.48 -20.51 2.33
CA CYS A 287 -40.30 -19.55 1.58
C CYS A 287 -40.18 -19.70 0.07
N VAL A 288 -39.13 -20.34 -0.44
CA VAL A 288 -38.94 -20.54 -1.88
C VAL A 288 -39.59 -21.85 -2.31
N GLY A 289 -40.62 -21.75 -3.13
CA GLY A 289 -41.35 -22.87 -3.71
C GLY A 289 -40.72 -23.40 -5.01
N THR A 290 -41.37 -24.37 -5.62
CA THR A 290 -40.98 -24.94 -6.93
C THR A 290 -41.36 -24.06 -8.11
N SER A 291 -42.35 -23.17 -7.92
CA SER A 291 -42.78 -22.23 -8.96
C SER A 291 -41.92 -20.96 -8.93
N PRO A 292 -41.50 -20.42 -10.09
CA PRO A 292 -40.62 -19.25 -10.12
C PRO A 292 -41.32 -17.97 -9.64
N HIS A 293 -41.00 -17.52 -8.44
CA HIS A 293 -41.47 -16.24 -7.89
C HIS A 293 -40.30 -15.35 -7.46
N PHE A 294 -39.64 -14.75 -8.45
CA PHE A 294 -38.41 -13.99 -8.21
C PHE A 294 -38.57 -12.82 -7.23
N LEU A 295 -39.58 -11.96 -7.42
CA LEU A 295 -39.76 -10.76 -6.59
C LEU A 295 -40.24 -11.08 -5.18
N GLY A 296 -41.13 -12.06 -5.03
CA GLY A 296 -41.77 -12.41 -3.76
C GLY A 296 -40.95 -13.37 -2.89
N GLU A 297 -40.27 -14.33 -3.51
CA GLU A 297 -39.60 -15.41 -2.79
C GLU A 297 -38.07 -15.33 -2.90
N TRP A 298 -37.51 -15.07 -4.08
CA TRP A 298 -36.05 -15.09 -4.28
C TRP A 298 -35.34 -13.81 -3.83
N LEU A 299 -35.85 -12.65 -4.26
CA LEU A 299 -35.22 -11.35 -4.03
C LEU A 299 -35.07 -11.00 -2.55
N PRO A 300 -36.06 -11.23 -1.65
CA PRO A 300 -35.88 -11.02 -0.22
C PRO A 300 -34.74 -11.86 0.36
N GLY A 301 -34.64 -13.12 -0.09
CA GLY A 301 -33.53 -14.01 0.24
C GLY A 301 -32.20 -13.42 -0.22
N GLN A 302 -32.11 -12.90 -1.44
CA GLN A 302 -30.89 -12.28 -1.99
C GLN A 302 -30.48 -11.01 -1.23
N ILE A 303 -31.45 -10.23 -0.77
CA ILE A 303 -31.20 -9.04 0.03
C ILE A 303 -30.59 -9.43 1.38
N LEU A 304 -31.22 -10.37 2.08
CA LEU A 304 -30.75 -10.85 3.38
C LEU A 304 -29.37 -11.52 3.25
N GLN A 305 -29.20 -12.32 2.19
CA GLN A 305 -27.94 -12.95 1.81
C GLN A 305 -26.84 -11.91 1.59
N GLY A 306 -27.12 -10.85 0.82
CA GLY A 306 -26.16 -9.79 0.53
C GLY A 306 -25.67 -9.10 1.80
N PHE A 307 -26.57 -8.82 2.76
CA PHE A 307 -26.17 -8.30 4.06
C PHE A 307 -25.24 -9.26 4.81
N GLY A 308 -25.58 -10.55 4.84
CA GLY A 308 -24.76 -11.57 5.51
C GLY A 308 -23.37 -11.73 4.87
N VAL A 309 -23.32 -11.82 3.54
CA VAL A 309 -22.06 -11.92 2.77
C VAL A 309 -21.21 -10.67 2.97
N GLY A 310 -21.78 -9.47 2.82
CA GLY A 310 -21.03 -8.23 2.97
C GLY A 310 -20.49 -8.00 4.39
N ALA A 311 -21.24 -8.46 5.41
CA ALA A 311 -20.82 -8.37 6.80
C ALA A 311 -19.77 -9.41 7.19
N ALA A 312 -19.84 -10.64 6.69
CA ALA A 312 -19.00 -11.75 7.16
C ALA A 312 -17.85 -12.15 6.21
N PHE A 313 -18.07 -12.11 4.89
CA PHE A 313 -17.13 -12.64 3.90
C PHE A 313 -15.75 -11.95 3.88
N PRO A 314 -15.65 -10.61 3.96
CA PRO A 314 -14.35 -9.93 4.01
C PRO A 314 -13.52 -10.31 5.25
N LEU A 315 -14.17 -10.83 6.29
CA LEU A 315 -13.62 -10.94 7.64
C LEU A 315 -13.17 -12.35 8.01
N PHE A 316 -13.59 -13.38 7.27
CA PHE A 316 -13.10 -14.75 7.50
C PHE A 316 -11.57 -14.80 7.54
N GLY A 317 -10.90 -14.08 6.62
CA GLY A 317 -9.44 -14.01 6.60
C GLY A 317 -8.82 -13.19 7.74
N SER A 318 -9.50 -12.16 8.23
CA SER A 318 -8.98 -11.31 9.31
C SER A 318 -8.90 -12.00 10.67
N ALA A 319 -9.81 -12.95 10.96
CA ALA A 319 -9.81 -13.67 12.23
C ALA A 319 -8.54 -14.53 12.42
N ALA A 320 -8.04 -15.15 11.34
CA ALA A 320 -6.78 -15.88 11.35
C ALA A 320 -5.57 -14.95 11.52
N LEU A 321 -5.65 -13.71 11.01
CA LEU A 321 -4.54 -12.76 10.97
C LEU A 321 -4.48 -11.82 12.18
N ALA A 322 -5.54 -11.73 12.98
CA ALA A 322 -5.68 -10.73 14.03
C ALA A 322 -4.68 -10.86 15.20
N GLY A 323 -4.03 -12.01 15.35
CA GLY A 323 -3.02 -12.26 16.39
C GLY A 323 -1.56 -12.12 15.94
N LEU A 324 -1.32 -11.70 14.69
CA LEU A 324 0.02 -11.65 14.11
C LEU A 324 0.52 -10.20 14.00
N ALA A 325 1.76 -9.95 14.43
CA ALA A 325 2.44 -8.67 14.22
C ALA A 325 2.75 -8.44 12.72
N SER A 326 2.72 -7.19 12.28
CA SER A 326 3.04 -6.72 10.93
C SER A 326 4.47 -7.13 10.55
N GLY A 327 4.65 -7.93 9.48
CA GLY A 327 5.96 -8.47 9.07
C GLY A 327 5.90 -9.58 8.02
N SER A 328 7.02 -10.27 7.76
CA SER A 328 7.09 -11.39 6.78
C SER A 328 6.15 -12.55 7.13
N SER A 329 5.84 -12.72 8.42
CA SER A 329 4.90 -13.73 8.92
C SER A 329 3.45 -13.40 8.55
N TYR A 330 3.08 -12.11 8.41
CA TYR A 330 1.73 -11.69 7.98
C TYR A 330 1.46 -12.03 6.50
N ALA A 331 2.41 -11.74 5.61
CA ALA A 331 2.28 -12.08 4.18
C ALA A 331 2.17 -13.59 3.97
N THR A 332 2.95 -14.36 4.74
CA THR A 332 2.88 -15.84 4.74
C THR A 332 1.53 -16.31 5.28
N ALA A 333 1.08 -15.80 6.42
CA ALA A 333 -0.20 -16.15 7.02
C ALA A 333 -1.42 -15.80 6.15
N SER A 334 -1.39 -14.65 5.46
CA SER A 334 -2.45 -14.24 4.52
C SER A 334 -2.52 -15.20 3.33
N ALA A 335 -1.35 -15.59 2.80
CA ALA A 335 -1.28 -16.55 1.72
C ALA A 335 -1.76 -17.95 2.15
N VAL A 336 -1.45 -18.37 3.38
CA VAL A 336 -1.96 -19.61 3.99
C VAL A 336 -3.48 -19.57 4.14
N THR A 337 -4.02 -18.48 4.66
CA THR A 337 -5.46 -18.26 4.81
C THR A 337 -6.18 -18.30 3.46
N GLY A 338 -5.58 -17.73 2.41
CA GLY A 338 -6.09 -17.82 1.04
C GLY A 338 -6.15 -19.25 0.50
N THR A 339 -5.14 -20.08 0.80
CA THR A 339 -5.14 -21.50 0.44
C THR A 339 -6.16 -22.29 1.25
N ILE A 340 -6.31 -22.01 2.56
CA ILE A 340 -7.34 -22.65 3.39
C ILE A 340 -8.74 -22.35 2.86
N ARG A 341 -8.99 -21.11 2.43
CA ARG A 341 -10.25 -20.74 1.76
C ARG A 341 -10.50 -21.56 0.50
N GLN A 342 -9.49 -21.77 -0.34
CA GLN A 342 -9.60 -22.62 -1.53
C GLN A 342 -9.87 -24.09 -1.17
N VAL A 343 -9.20 -24.61 -0.14
CA VAL A 343 -9.46 -25.98 0.34
C VAL A 343 -10.90 -26.11 0.86
N GLY A 344 -11.35 -25.15 1.67
CA GLY A 344 -12.73 -25.10 2.14
C GLY A 344 -13.74 -25.05 0.99
N ALA A 345 -13.48 -24.22 -0.02
CA ALA A 345 -14.31 -24.13 -1.23
C ALA A 345 -14.49 -25.49 -1.91
N VAL A 346 -13.38 -26.18 -2.14
CA VAL A 346 -13.35 -27.47 -2.83
C VAL A 346 -14.04 -28.56 -2.00
N ILE A 347 -13.79 -28.62 -0.69
CA ILE A 347 -14.48 -29.54 0.22
C ILE A 347 -15.98 -29.26 0.25
N GLY A 348 -16.40 -27.99 0.30
CA GLY A 348 -17.80 -27.60 0.30
C GLY A 348 -18.54 -28.03 -0.97
N VAL A 349 -17.92 -27.83 -2.14
CA VAL A 349 -18.48 -28.30 -3.42
C VAL A 349 -18.53 -29.83 -3.46
N ALA A 350 -17.48 -30.52 -3.01
CA ALA A 350 -17.45 -31.99 -2.98
C ALA A 350 -18.55 -32.55 -2.05
N LEU A 351 -18.69 -32.00 -0.84
CA LEU A 351 -19.76 -32.38 0.09
C LEU A 351 -21.14 -32.09 -0.50
N LEU A 352 -21.33 -30.94 -1.17
CA LEU A 352 -22.58 -30.66 -1.86
C LEU A 352 -22.88 -31.73 -2.92
N VAL A 353 -21.91 -32.08 -3.76
CA VAL A 353 -22.07 -33.11 -4.80
C VAL A 353 -22.43 -34.46 -4.18
N ILE A 354 -21.80 -34.83 -3.06
CA ILE A 354 -22.13 -36.06 -2.31
C ILE A 354 -23.57 -36.00 -1.76
N LEU A 355 -23.99 -34.86 -1.20
CA LEU A 355 -25.34 -34.68 -0.64
C LEU A 355 -26.44 -34.63 -1.70
N VAL A 356 -26.15 -33.98 -2.84
CA VAL A 356 -27.08 -33.85 -3.97
C VAL A 356 -27.19 -35.18 -4.73
N GLY A 357 -26.08 -35.92 -4.83
CA GLY A 357 -25.98 -37.20 -5.53
C GLY A 357 -26.28 -37.06 -7.03
N THR A 358 -26.83 -38.13 -7.61
CA THR A 358 -27.52 -38.07 -8.91
C THR A 358 -29.01 -37.79 -8.66
N PRO A 359 -29.48 -36.55 -8.81
CA PRO A 359 -30.89 -36.24 -8.57
C PRO A 359 -31.77 -36.99 -9.58
N ALA A 360 -32.55 -37.95 -9.10
CA ALA A 360 -33.60 -38.58 -9.91
C ALA A 360 -34.64 -37.52 -10.32
N PRO A 361 -35.28 -37.63 -11.49
CA PRO A 361 -36.36 -36.72 -11.88
C PRO A 361 -37.44 -36.67 -10.78
N GLY A 362 -37.68 -35.50 -10.19
CA GLY A 362 -38.61 -35.30 -9.06
C GLY A 362 -37.97 -35.25 -7.66
N ALA A 363 -36.70 -35.63 -7.50
CA ALA A 363 -35.97 -35.54 -6.21
C ALA A 363 -34.95 -34.39 -6.15
N ALA A 364 -34.77 -33.66 -7.25
CA ALA A 364 -33.78 -32.57 -7.36
C ALA A 364 -34.02 -31.44 -6.34
N GLU A 365 -35.27 -31.11 -6.05
CA GLU A 365 -35.62 -30.08 -5.06
C GLU A 365 -35.09 -30.45 -3.67
N GLU A 366 -35.47 -31.62 -3.15
CA GLU A 366 -35.08 -32.10 -1.82
C GLU A 366 -33.55 -32.21 -1.69
N SER A 367 -32.88 -32.75 -2.71
CA SER A 367 -31.42 -32.81 -2.77
C SER A 367 -30.76 -31.43 -2.68
N LEU A 368 -31.31 -30.42 -3.38
CA LEU A 368 -30.77 -29.06 -3.37
C LEU A 368 -31.09 -28.32 -2.06
N ARG A 369 -32.26 -28.57 -1.46
CA ARG A 369 -32.59 -28.06 -0.12
C ARG A 369 -31.57 -28.54 0.92
N ARG A 370 -31.10 -29.78 0.87
CA ARG A 370 -30.01 -30.26 1.72
C ARG A 370 -28.72 -29.46 1.55
N GLY A 371 -28.45 -28.97 0.34
CA GLY A 371 -27.34 -28.05 0.07
C GLY A 371 -27.46 -26.73 0.82
N TRP A 372 -28.65 -26.13 0.85
CA TRP A 372 -28.92 -24.94 1.68
C TRP A 372 -28.81 -25.21 3.16
N THR A 373 -29.31 -26.36 3.63
CA THR A 373 -29.18 -26.80 5.03
C THR A 373 -27.71 -26.94 5.44
N MET A 374 -26.89 -27.59 4.61
CA MET A 374 -25.45 -27.72 4.86
C MET A 374 -24.78 -26.35 4.96
N ALA A 375 -25.07 -25.45 4.02
CA ALA A 375 -24.51 -24.10 4.05
C ALA A 375 -24.98 -23.32 5.30
N ALA A 376 -26.24 -23.47 5.71
CA ALA A 376 -26.77 -22.85 6.92
C ALA A 376 -26.04 -23.34 8.17
N ILE A 377 -25.80 -24.65 8.29
CA ILE A 377 -25.03 -25.26 9.38
C ILE A 377 -23.61 -24.67 9.41
N CYS A 378 -22.95 -24.53 8.25
CA CYS A 378 -21.63 -23.90 8.19
C CYS A 378 -21.65 -22.47 8.75
N PHE A 379 -22.63 -21.64 8.38
CA PHE A 379 -22.69 -20.25 8.85
C PHE A 379 -23.12 -20.12 10.31
N VAL A 380 -23.97 -21.02 10.83
CA VAL A 380 -24.24 -21.13 12.27
C VAL A 380 -22.96 -21.52 13.03
N ALA A 381 -22.21 -22.51 12.54
CA ALA A 381 -20.94 -22.90 13.14
C ALA A 381 -19.92 -21.74 13.13
N VAL A 382 -19.89 -20.95 12.07
CA VAL A 382 -19.07 -19.74 11.97
C VAL A 382 -19.50 -18.68 12.98
N ALA A 383 -20.80 -18.46 13.15
CA ALA A 383 -21.32 -17.53 14.15
C ALA A 383 -20.95 -17.96 15.58
N LEU A 384 -21.13 -19.24 15.91
CA LEU A 384 -20.75 -19.81 17.21
C LEU A 384 -19.23 -19.70 17.44
N GLY A 385 -18.44 -20.05 16.43
CA GLY A 385 -16.99 -19.94 16.47
C GLY A 385 -16.50 -18.50 16.66
N ALA A 386 -17.17 -17.52 16.03
CA ALA A 386 -16.87 -16.11 16.20
C ALA A 386 -17.15 -15.63 17.64
N VAL A 387 -18.16 -16.18 18.32
CA VAL A 387 -18.41 -15.93 19.75
C VAL A 387 -17.32 -16.58 20.61
N TRP A 388 -16.89 -17.79 20.27
CA TRP A 388 -15.91 -18.57 21.03
C TRP A 388 -14.48 -18.05 20.93
N LEU A 389 -14.07 -17.43 19.82
CA LEU A 389 -12.74 -16.82 19.68
C LEU A 389 -12.50 -15.62 20.64
N GLY A 390 -13.49 -15.21 21.46
CA GLY A 390 -13.32 -14.18 22.47
C GLY A 390 -13.08 -12.78 21.89
N ARG A 391 -12.75 -11.79 22.74
CA ARG A 391 -12.42 -10.42 22.30
C ARG A 391 -11.16 -10.43 21.44
N ILE A 392 -11.33 -10.65 20.14
CA ILE A 392 -10.32 -10.30 19.15
C ILE A 392 -10.27 -8.78 19.13
N ARG A 393 -9.43 -8.19 20.00
CA ARG A 393 -8.92 -6.85 19.70
C ARG A 393 -8.22 -7.02 18.37
N PRO A 394 -8.63 -6.32 17.29
CA PRO A 394 -7.72 -6.20 16.18
C PRO A 394 -6.40 -5.74 16.80
N ALA A 395 -5.31 -6.49 16.61
CA ALA A 395 -4.04 -5.80 16.47
C ALA A 395 -4.38 -4.66 15.50
N PRO A 396 -4.18 -3.39 15.89
CA PRO A 396 -4.52 -2.27 15.04
C PRO A 396 -4.11 -2.68 13.65
N ALA A 397 -4.99 -2.53 12.66
CA ALA A 397 -4.46 -2.38 11.33
C ALA A 397 -3.50 -1.19 11.47
N GLU A 398 -2.23 -1.49 11.68
CA GLU A 398 -1.16 -0.69 11.20
C GLU A 398 -1.42 -0.70 9.68
N ALA A 399 -2.35 0.16 9.24
CA ALA A 399 -2.01 1.10 8.20
C ALA A 399 -0.60 1.49 8.58
N VAL A 400 0.41 0.99 7.85
CA VAL A 400 1.83 1.15 8.18
C VAL A 400 2.01 2.53 8.80
N THR A 401 1.97 2.57 10.12
CA THR A 401 2.24 3.73 10.92
C THR A 401 3.57 3.35 11.51
N PRO A 402 4.60 4.17 11.31
CA PRO A 402 5.88 3.93 11.94
C PRO A 402 5.61 3.75 13.44
N GLU A 403 5.96 2.59 13.98
CA GLU A 403 6.20 2.29 15.40
C GLU A 403 5.61 3.33 16.39
N SER A 404 4.42 3.06 16.92
CA SER A 404 3.77 3.96 17.89
C SER A 404 4.24 3.73 19.33
N ILE A 405 4.73 4.82 19.91
CA ILE A 405 5.03 5.11 21.32
C ILE A 405 3.83 4.77 22.26
N PRO A 406 4.05 4.29 23.50
CA PRO A 406 2.98 3.89 24.43
C PRO A 406 2.01 5.03 24.82
N PRO A 407 0.73 4.71 25.10
CA PRO A 407 -0.33 5.70 25.31
C PRO A 407 -0.23 6.44 26.65
N ALA A 408 -0.55 7.73 26.57
CA ALA A 408 -0.65 8.65 27.70
C ALA A 408 -1.79 8.27 28.67
N GLN A 409 -1.49 8.44 29.96
CA GLN A 409 -2.46 8.40 31.06
C GLN A 409 -3.51 9.51 30.91
N ALA A 410 -4.68 9.32 31.55
CA ALA A 410 -5.79 10.27 31.56
C ALA A 410 -5.34 11.69 31.98
N PRO A 411 -5.97 12.76 31.45
CA PRO A 411 -5.55 14.12 31.74
C PRO A 411 -5.78 14.43 33.21
N LEU A 412 -4.70 14.55 33.98
CA LEU A 412 -4.70 15.33 35.20
C LEU A 412 -5.06 16.79 34.86
N PRO A 413 -5.71 17.53 35.77
CA PRO A 413 -6.06 18.93 35.56
C PRO A 413 -4.82 19.68 35.08
N GLN A 414 -4.95 20.30 33.90
CA GLN A 414 -3.82 20.93 33.22
C GLN A 414 -3.20 21.98 34.15
N PRO A 415 -1.92 21.84 34.53
CA PRO A 415 -1.17 23.00 34.98
C PRO A 415 -1.15 23.96 33.79
N ARG A 416 -1.45 25.24 34.03
CA ARG A 416 -1.30 26.33 33.06
C ARG A 416 -0.09 26.04 32.19
N VAL A 417 -0.30 25.94 30.87
CA VAL A 417 0.77 25.74 29.90
C VAL A 417 1.76 26.90 30.08
N ALA A 418 2.82 26.65 30.83
CA ALA A 418 4.05 27.40 30.70
C ALA A 418 4.57 27.17 29.28
N PRO A 419 5.26 28.14 28.68
CA PRO A 419 5.69 28.07 27.29
C PRO A 419 6.43 26.76 27.03
N VAL A 420 6.12 26.11 25.90
CA VAL A 420 6.86 24.95 25.41
C VAL A 420 8.32 25.37 25.26
N VAL A 421 9.16 24.97 26.21
CA VAL A 421 10.61 25.06 26.11
C VAL A 421 11.02 24.08 25.02
N SER A 422 11.57 24.61 23.93
CA SER A 422 12.29 23.83 22.93
C SER A 422 13.24 22.88 23.66
N THR A 423 13.29 21.60 23.28
CA THR A 423 14.26 20.65 23.83
C THR A 423 15.67 21.24 23.73
N SER A 424 16.15 21.82 24.82
CA SER A 424 17.50 22.33 24.95
C SER A 424 18.42 21.11 25.09
N ARG A 425 19.31 20.94 24.12
CA ARG A 425 20.68 20.40 24.30
C ARG A 425 21.53 20.35 23.03
N ASP A 426 21.21 21.13 21.98
CA ASP A 426 22.26 21.59 21.07
C ASP A 426 22.87 22.85 21.71
N ILE A 427 24.10 22.74 22.19
CA ILE A 427 24.82 23.87 22.77
C ILE A 427 25.22 24.79 21.62
N ASP A 428 24.64 26.00 21.58
CA ASP A 428 25.10 27.04 20.66
C ASP A 428 26.46 27.55 21.14
N VAL A 429 27.53 27.07 20.50
CA VAL A 429 28.91 27.40 20.85
C VAL A 429 29.19 28.90 20.68
N LEU A 430 28.51 29.56 19.73
CA LEU A 430 28.65 31.00 19.51
C LEU A 430 28.10 31.82 20.68
N GLN A 431 27.07 31.32 21.38
CA GLN A 431 26.58 31.94 22.61
C GLN A 431 27.37 31.51 23.84
N ALA A 432 27.79 30.24 23.90
CA ALA A 432 28.46 29.69 25.06
C ALA A 432 29.87 30.26 25.26
N VAL A 433 30.58 30.57 24.17
CA VAL A 433 31.96 31.08 24.18
C VAL A 433 32.12 32.25 23.17
N PRO A 434 31.72 33.48 23.54
CA PRO A 434 31.78 34.64 22.65
C PRO A 434 33.21 34.99 22.21
N ASP A 435 34.20 34.77 23.08
CA ASP A 435 35.62 35.05 22.81
C ASP A 435 36.21 34.20 21.67
N LEU A 436 35.54 33.10 21.31
CA LEU A 436 35.90 32.24 20.16
C LEU A 436 35.89 33.05 18.85
N GLN A 437 34.98 34.02 18.72
CA GLN A 437 34.88 34.85 17.50
C GLN A 437 36.12 35.71 17.25
N ARG A 438 36.87 36.07 18.31
CA ARG A 438 38.09 36.89 18.18
C ARG A 438 39.29 36.10 17.68
N HIS A 439 39.26 34.77 17.81
CA HIS A 439 40.35 33.86 17.46
C HIS A 439 40.01 32.96 16.26
N ALA A 440 38.95 33.32 15.53
CA ALA A 440 38.44 32.55 14.40
C ALA A 440 38.55 33.34 13.08
N GLU A 441 38.88 32.63 12.02
CA GLU A 441 38.84 33.11 10.64
C GLU A 441 37.47 32.83 10.02
N HIS A 442 37.01 33.72 9.12
CA HIS A 442 35.75 33.52 8.40
C HIS A 442 35.97 32.67 7.17
N VAL A 443 35.13 31.65 6.98
CA VAL A 443 35.14 30.76 5.81
C VAL A 443 33.76 30.74 5.20
N GLU A 444 33.66 31.10 3.92
CA GLU A 444 32.42 31.00 3.14
C GLU A 444 32.47 29.74 2.28
N LEU A 445 31.41 28.93 2.35
CA LEU A 445 31.21 27.75 1.53
C LEU A 445 29.99 27.92 0.64
N GLN A 446 30.14 27.55 -0.63
CA GLN A 446 29.04 27.50 -1.57
C GLN A 446 28.26 26.18 -1.43
N ALA A 447 26.96 26.21 -1.67
CA ALA A 447 26.15 25.00 -1.76
C ALA A 447 26.78 23.98 -2.75
N GLY A 448 26.92 22.73 -2.31
CA GLY A 448 27.55 21.63 -3.05
C GLY A 448 29.07 21.51 -2.88
N SER A 449 29.73 22.42 -2.17
CA SER A 449 31.17 22.33 -1.88
C SER A 449 31.47 21.53 -0.61
N TYR A 450 32.58 20.79 -0.60
CA TYR A 450 33.05 20.08 0.59
C TYR A 450 33.90 21.01 1.45
N LEU A 451 33.64 21.04 2.76
CA LEU A 451 34.50 21.71 3.73
C LEU A 451 35.81 20.93 3.93
N PHE A 452 35.69 19.62 4.12
CA PHE A 452 36.79 18.65 4.12
C PHE A 452 36.24 17.25 3.85
N ARG A 453 37.11 16.31 3.49
CA ARG A 453 36.79 14.91 3.23
C ARG A 453 37.28 14.00 4.36
N ALA A 454 36.65 12.84 4.50
CA ALA A 454 37.16 11.78 5.37
C ALA A 454 38.60 11.41 4.96
N GLY A 455 39.49 11.31 5.94
CA GLY A 455 40.92 11.07 5.74
C GLY A 455 41.79 12.33 5.71
N ASP A 456 41.21 13.52 5.55
CA ASP A 456 41.97 14.78 5.57
C ASP A 456 42.62 15.01 6.96
N VAL A 457 43.70 15.80 6.98
CA VAL A 457 44.38 16.17 8.23
C VAL A 457 43.45 17.04 9.10
N SER A 458 43.43 16.79 10.41
CA SER A 458 42.63 17.57 11.34
C SER A 458 43.41 18.72 11.97
N ASP A 459 43.45 19.84 11.26
CA ASP A 459 44.20 21.05 11.60
C ASP A 459 43.37 22.15 12.30
N SER A 460 42.04 22.10 12.16
CA SER A 460 41.15 23.19 12.57
C SER A 460 39.78 22.70 13.07
N LEU A 461 39.16 23.51 13.91
CA LEU A 461 37.78 23.37 14.38
C LEU A 461 36.88 24.35 13.62
N TYR A 462 35.65 23.96 13.28
CA TYR A 462 34.71 24.83 12.56
C TYR A 462 33.41 25.00 13.35
N VAL A 463 32.92 26.23 13.44
CA VAL A 463 31.61 26.55 14.01
C VAL A 463 30.72 27.13 12.92
N VAL A 464 29.53 26.55 12.73
CA VAL A 464 28.58 27.06 11.75
C VAL A 464 28.04 28.40 12.23
N ARG A 465 28.30 29.46 11.46
CA ARG A 465 27.75 30.79 11.72
C ARG A 465 26.38 30.96 11.06
N SER A 466 26.24 30.50 9.82
CA SER A 466 24.98 30.45 9.08
C SER A 466 25.03 29.34 8.01
N GLY A 467 23.87 28.85 7.58
CA GLY A 467 23.76 27.82 6.54
C GLY A 467 23.57 26.40 7.09
N ARG A 468 23.75 25.40 6.22
CA ARG A 468 23.54 23.98 6.55
C ARG A 468 24.62 23.10 5.93
N LEU A 469 25.19 22.22 6.75
CA LEU A 469 26.18 21.23 6.33
C LEU A 469 25.68 19.81 6.60
N GLN A 470 26.10 18.85 5.79
CA GLN A 470 25.86 17.43 6.00
C GLN A 470 27.18 16.71 6.30
N VAL A 471 27.20 15.94 7.37
CA VAL A 471 28.31 15.07 7.75
C VAL A 471 28.02 13.68 7.19
N ILE A 472 28.90 13.18 6.33
CA ILE A 472 28.73 11.94 5.58
C ILE A 472 29.91 11.03 5.86
N ASP A 473 29.66 9.81 6.34
CA ASP A 473 30.68 8.76 6.53
C ASP A 473 30.58 7.68 5.43
N GLU A 474 31.37 6.61 5.56
CA GLU A 474 31.34 5.46 4.65
C GLU A 474 29.99 4.73 4.60
N HIS A 475 29.11 4.97 5.58
CA HIS A 475 27.81 4.34 5.72
C HIS A 475 26.63 5.27 5.37
N GLY A 476 26.90 6.55 5.05
CA GLY A 476 25.91 7.53 4.60
C GLY A 476 25.83 8.80 5.45
N LEU A 477 24.66 9.42 5.51
CA LEU A 477 24.45 10.68 6.23
C LEU A 477 24.45 10.46 7.76
N VAL A 478 25.46 10.99 8.44
CA VAL A 478 25.69 10.85 9.89
C VAL A 478 25.05 11.96 10.70
N ALA A 479 25.02 13.19 10.19
CA ALA A 479 24.42 14.34 10.86
C ALA A 479 24.18 15.47 9.86
N GLU A 480 23.26 16.37 10.20
CA GLU A 480 23.11 17.67 9.55
C GLU A 480 23.44 18.74 10.57
N LEU A 481 24.27 19.72 10.19
CA LEU A 481 24.78 20.76 11.05
C LEU A 481 24.19 22.12 10.69
N GLY A 482 23.72 22.85 11.70
CA GLY A 482 23.22 24.21 11.60
C GLY A 482 23.98 25.18 12.51
N ARG A 483 23.56 26.45 12.55
CA ARG A 483 24.23 27.50 13.33
C ARG A 483 24.49 27.12 14.79
N GLY A 484 25.66 27.53 15.27
CA GLY A 484 26.12 27.29 16.63
C GLY A 484 26.68 25.90 16.86
N GLN A 485 26.45 24.97 15.92
CA GLN A 485 26.99 23.63 15.99
C GLN A 485 28.42 23.59 15.44
N LEU A 486 29.16 22.62 15.96
CA LEU A 486 30.59 22.51 15.82
C LEU A 486 30.97 21.26 15.00
N VAL A 487 32.04 21.32 14.22
CA VAL A 487 32.56 20.15 13.52
C VAL A 487 34.09 20.14 13.45
N GLY A 488 34.66 18.95 13.49
CA GLY A 488 36.10 18.74 13.44
C GLY A 488 36.76 18.60 14.82
N GLU A 489 35.98 18.59 15.89
CA GLU A 489 36.45 18.56 17.27
C GLU A 489 37.19 17.28 17.65
N VAL A 490 36.73 16.14 17.14
CA VAL A 490 37.34 14.84 17.45
C VAL A 490 38.77 14.79 16.93
N GLY A 491 39.00 15.27 15.72
CA GLY A 491 40.34 15.25 15.12
C GLY A 491 41.29 16.24 15.78
N VAL A 492 40.81 17.43 16.18
CA VAL A 492 41.63 18.44 16.90
C VAL A 492 42.03 17.93 18.29
N LEU A 493 41.14 17.21 18.99
CA LEU A 493 41.39 16.69 20.33
C LEU A 493 42.19 15.37 20.35
N ARG A 494 42.03 14.51 19.35
CA ARG A 494 42.67 13.18 19.29
C ARG A 494 43.89 13.10 18.38
N ASP A 495 44.21 14.18 17.67
CA ASP A 495 45.23 14.21 16.63
C ASP A 495 45.05 13.11 15.57
N ALA A 496 43.79 12.89 15.20
CA ALA A 496 43.38 11.85 14.26
C ALA A 496 42.88 12.48 12.93
N PRO A 497 43.00 11.78 11.79
CA PRO A 497 42.43 12.24 10.53
C PRO A 497 40.90 12.39 10.62
N ARG A 498 40.32 13.21 9.73
CA ARG A 498 38.87 13.45 9.70
C ARG A 498 38.11 12.15 9.50
N SER A 499 37.16 11.85 10.39
CA SER A 499 36.39 10.59 10.36
C SER A 499 35.21 10.61 9.39
N ALA A 500 34.83 11.77 8.86
CA ALA A 500 33.70 11.94 7.94
C ALA A 500 33.96 13.11 6.99
N SER A 501 33.29 13.10 5.83
CA SER A 501 33.27 14.21 4.89
C SER A 501 32.17 15.19 5.27
N VAL A 502 32.39 16.49 5.07
CA VAL A 502 31.38 17.52 5.37
C VAL A 502 31.06 18.30 4.10
N LEU A 503 29.80 18.24 3.69
CA LEU A 503 29.28 18.87 2.46
C LEU A 503 28.35 20.04 2.82
N ALA A 504 28.54 21.20 2.21
CA ALA A 504 27.59 22.29 2.33
C ALA A 504 26.34 22.02 1.49
N VAL A 505 25.17 21.95 2.12
CA VAL A 505 23.88 21.79 1.40
C VAL A 505 23.38 23.14 0.90
N ARG A 506 23.74 24.20 1.61
CA ARG A 506 23.43 25.60 1.30
C ARG A 506 24.70 26.44 1.42
N ASP A 507 24.65 27.64 0.86
CA ASP A 507 25.68 28.65 1.14
C ASP A 507 25.80 28.82 2.67
N SER A 508 27.00 28.62 3.18
CA SER A 508 27.25 28.50 4.61
C SER A 508 28.47 29.33 5.01
N SER A 509 28.31 30.12 6.07
CA SER A 509 29.38 30.89 6.68
C SER A 509 29.85 30.17 7.94
N LEU A 510 31.15 30.01 8.10
CA LEU A 510 31.79 29.24 9.17
C LEU A 510 32.86 30.07 9.85
N LEU A 511 33.06 29.82 11.14
CA LEU A 511 34.21 30.28 11.90
C LEU A 511 35.21 29.14 12.02
N ARG A 512 36.37 29.28 11.39
CA ARG A 512 37.49 28.34 11.46
C ARG A 512 38.43 28.77 12.60
N VAL A 513 38.65 27.87 13.55
CA VAL A 513 39.61 28.05 14.65
C VAL A 513 40.76 27.06 14.45
N PRO A 514 41.95 27.52 14.01
CA PRO A 514 43.13 26.67 13.86
C PRO A 514 43.53 26.03 15.19
N LYS A 515 44.11 24.82 15.17
CA LYS A 515 44.57 24.09 16.36
C LYS A 515 45.54 24.92 17.23
N SER A 516 46.38 25.74 16.60
CA SER A 516 47.32 26.65 17.29
C SER A 516 46.62 27.76 18.07
N GLU A 517 45.51 28.29 17.56
CA GLU A 517 44.69 29.30 18.24
C GLU A 517 43.78 28.64 19.29
N PHE A 518 43.24 27.47 19.00
CA PHE A 518 42.45 26.67 19.94
C PHE A 518 43.23 26.40 21.23
N ALA A 519 44.52 26.05 21.14
CA ALA A 519 45.38 25.80 22.30
C ALA A 519 45.55 27.03 23.22
N LYS A 520 45.45 28.25 22.67
CA LYS A 520 45.59 29.50 23.45
C LYS A 520 44.32 29.84 24.23
N ILE A 521 43.17 29.34 23.79
CA ILE A 521 41.84 29.66 24.33
C ILE A 521 41.16 28.45 25.00
N ALA A 522 41.86 27.32 25.13
CA ALA A 522 41.36 26.08 25.74
C ALA A 522 41.21 26.21 27.26
N ASP A 523 40.28 27.05 27.71
CA ASP A 523 39.90 27.21 29.11
C ASP A 523 38.92 26.10 29.56
N ALA A 524 38.70 26.00 30.87
CA ALA A 524 37.80 25.00 31.46
C ALA A 524 36.37 25.11 30.91
N ARG A 525 35.95 26.31 30.46
CA ARG A 525 34.62 26.58 29.91
C ARG A 525 34.46 26.02 28.51
N LEU A 526 35.40 26.29 27.59
CA LEU A 526 35.41 25.76 26.22
C LEU A 526 35.57 24.24 26.22
N LEU A 527 36.45 23.70 27.06
CA LEU A 527 36.62 22.26 27.22
C LEU A 527 35.36 21.59 27.78
N GLY A 528 34.67 22.23 28.73
CA GLY A 528 33.38 21.76 29.26
C GLY A 528 32.27 21.74 28.19
N VAL A 529 32.22 22.77 27.33
CA VAL A 529 31.29 22.82 26.19
C VAL A 529 31.59 21.70 25.18
N LEU A 530 32.86 21.50 24.83
CA LEU A 530 33.28 20.42 23.91
C LEU A 530 32.98 19.04 24.46
N ALA A 531 33.26 18.78 25.74
CA ALA A 531 32.93 17.54 26.41
C ALA A 531 31.41 17.27 26.37
N SER A 532 30.60 18.30 26.56
CA SER A 532 29.14 18.21 26.49
C SER A 532 28.63 17.92 25.07
N VAL A 533 29.22 18.55 24.05
CA VAL A 533 28.91 18.28 22.63
C VAL A 533 29.28 16.84 22.25
N LEU A 534 30.47 16.37 22.68
CA LEU A 534 30.93 15.00 22.43
C LEU A 534 30.08 13.96 23.17
N ALA A 535 29.70 14.22 24.42
CA ALA A 535 28.81 13.34 25.19
C ALA A 535 27.44 13.19 24.52
N ASN A 536 26.88 14.29 24.01
CA ASN A 536 25.61 14.24 23.26
C ASN A 536 25.72 13.47 21.94
N ARG A 537 26.90 13.42 21.32
CA ARG A 537 27.16 12.65 20.09
C ARG A 537 27.44 11.17 20.32
N GLN A 538 27.89 10.78 21.52
CA GLN A 538 28.21 9.39 21.87
C GLN A 538 27.01 8.57 22.34
N VAL A 539 25.86 9.19 22.62
CA VAL A 539 24.63 8.43 22.87
C VAL A 539 24.25 7.71 21.58
N PRO A 540 24.29 6.36 21.53
CA PRO A 540 23.92 5.63 20.34
C PRO A 540 22.42 5.81 20.16
N THR A 541 22.02 6.78 19.34
CA THR A 541 20.69 6.76 18.76
C THR A 541 20.62 5.50 17.93
N SER A 542 19.77 4.56 18.35
CA SER A 542 19.53 3.29 17.67
C SER A 542 19.55 3.51 16.16
N ARG A 543 20.46 2.81 15.46
CA ARG A 543 20.74 2.89 14.02
C ARG A 543 19.53 2.55 13.09
N THR A 544 18.32 2.65 13.61
CA THR A 544 17.04 2.31 12.96
C THR A 544 15.94 3.37 13.18
N ALA A 545 16.17 4.43 13.96
CA ALA A 545 15.22 5.54 13.98
C ALA A 545 15.39 6.36 12.70
N SER A 546 14.41 6.28 11.80
CA SER A 546 14.27 7.20 10.68
C SER A 546 14.38 8.63 11.22
N ARG A 547 15.53 9.28 11.01
CA ARG A 547 15.66 10.69 11.38
C ARG A 547 14.56 11.46 10.64
N PRO A 548 13.85 12.37 11.32
CA PRO A 548 12.84 13.17 10.67
C PRO A 548 13.49 13.90 9.48
N PRO A 549 12.81 13.98 8.31
CA PRO A 549 13.33 14.70 7.17
C PRO A 549 13.74 16.11 7.59
N ALA A 550 14.87 16.57 7.06
CA ALA A 550 15.39 17.92 7.28
C ALA A 550 14.23 18.93 7.21
N ARG A 551 14.11 19.80 8.21
CA ARG A 551 13.00 20.76 8.28
C ARG A 551 13.09 21.65 7.03
N GLU A 552 12.17 21.45 6.08
CA GLU A 552 11.97 22.34 4.92
C GLU A 552 11.45 23.67 5.48
N VAL A 553 12.33 24.65 5.66
CA VAL A 553 12.02 25.95 6.26
C VAL A 553 11.88 27.02 5.18
N VAL A 554 12.72 27.00 4.13
CA VAL A 554 12.76 28.06 3.11
C VAL A 554 12.10 27.60 1.82
N VAL A 555 11.07 28.34 1.41
CA VAL A 555 10.34 28.15 0.16
C VAL A 555 10.64 29.34 -0.75
N ALA A 556 11.26 29.11 -1.91
CA ALA A 556 11.47 30.14 -2.92
C ALA A 556 10.40 30.08 -4.00
N VAL A 557 9.64 31.16 -4.15
CA VAL A 557 8.65 31.35 -5.21
C VAL A 557 9.32 32.14 -6.35
N ILE A 558 9.48 31.48 -7.49
CA ILE A 558 10.27 32.00 -8.61
C ILE A 558 9.38 32.15 -9.83
N GLY A 559 9.22 33.38 -10.31
CA GLY A 559 8.58 33.65 -11.60
C GLY A 559 9.49 33.25 -12.74
N VAL A 560 8.99 32.52 -13.73
CA VAL A 560 9.76 32.04 -14.90
C VAL A 560 9.99 33.13 -15.96
N ASP A 561 9.20 34.20 -15.92
CA ASP A 561 9.31 35.37 -16.79
C ASP A 561 8.87 36.64 -16.07
N ALA A 562 9.17 37.82 -16.62
CA ALA A 562 8.84 39.12 -16.01
C ALA A 562 7.33 39.37 -15.86
N GLY A 563 6.49 38.69 -16.64
CA GLY A 563 5.03 38.76 -16.56
C GLY A 563 4.40 37.68 -15.68
N ALA A 564 5.19 36.78 -15.07
CA ALA A 564 4.66 35.82 -14.12
C ALA A 564 4.35 36.48 -12.77
N PRO A 565 3.15 36.31 -12.18
CA PRO A 565 2.74 36.99 -10.95
C PRO A 565 3.33 36.33 -9.70
N ALA A 566 4.65 36.14 -9.67
CA ALA A 566 5.37 35.47 -8.58
C ALA A 566 5.19 36.19 -7.24
N THR A 567 5.11 37.52 -7.24
CA THR A 567 4.87 38.32 -6.04
C THR A 567 3.51 38.02 -5.43
N VAL A 568 2.45 38.01 -6.25
CA VAL A 568 1.09 37.72 -5.78
C VAL A 568 1.02 36.29 -5.23
N VAL A 569 1.58 35.33 -5.94
CA VAL A 569 1.63 33.93 -5.49
C VAL A 569 2.40 33.79 -4.18
N ALA A 570 3.53 34.49 -4.02
CA ALA A 570 4.32 34.45 -2.78
C ALA A 570 3.56 35.03 -1.59
N THR A 571 2.89 36.17 -1.77
CA THR A 571 2.07 36.81 -0.72
C THR A 571 0.92 35.91 -0.30
N GLU A 572 0.15 35.39 -1.26
CA GLU A 572 -1.00 34.53 -1.00
C GLU A 572 -0.60 33.17 -0.43
N LEU A 573 0.50 32.59 -0.90
CA LEU A 573 1.06 31.36 -0.33
C LEU A 573 1.52 31.58 1.12
N CYS A 574 2.17 32.72 1.41
CA CYS A 574 2.56 33.07 2.77
C CYS A 574 1.32 33.26 3.66
N ALA A 575 0.29 33.96 3.19
CA ALA A 575 -0.97 34.13 3.93
C ALA A 575 -1.66 32.79 4.22
N ALA A 576 -1.73 31.89 3.23
CA ALA A 576 -2.30 30.56 3.38
C ALA A 576 -1.49 29.67 4.34
N LEU A 577 -0.15 29.79 4.35
CA LEU A 577 0.72 29.12 5.33
C LEU A 577 0.53 29.71 6.74
N SER A 578 0.38 31.03 6.85
CA SER A 578 0.18 31.76 8.11
C SER A 578 -1.12 31.39 8.83
N GLN A 579 -2.10 30.84 8.13
CA GLN A 579 -3.30 30.27 8.77
C GLN A 579 -2.99 29.08 9.69
N ARG A 580 -1.82 28.43 9.53
CA ARG A 580 -1.52 27.12 10.14
C ARG A 580 -0.13 27.04 10.78
N LEU A 581 0.80 27.87 10.36
CA LEU A 581 2.19 27.93 10.80
C LEU A 581 2.61 29.39 10.98
N ARG A 582 3.69 29.66 11.72
CA ARG A 582 4.29 31.00 11.66
C ARG A 582 5.05 31.11 10.33
N ALA A 583 4.44 31.72 9.32
CA ALA A 583 5.10 31.97 8.04
C ALA A 583 5.42 33.45 7.88
N VAL A 584 6.62 33.74 7.36
CA VAL A 584 7.06 35.12 7.09
C VAL A 584 7.60 35.24 5.68
N ALA A 585 7.33 36.37 5.05
CA ALA A 585 7.91 36.76 3.77
C ALA A 585 8.80 38.00 4.01
N PRO A 586 10.10 37.82 4.34
CA PRO A 586 10.96 38.91 4.79
C PRO A 586 11.41 39.85 3.66
N GLY A 587 11.03 39.58 2.41
CA GLY A 587 11.51 40.32 1.24
C GLY A 587 12.97 40.00 0.92
N ARG A 588 13.73 41.00 0.45
CA ARG A 588 15.17 40.85 0.19
C ARG A 588 15.96 40.85 1.49
N VAL A 589 16.74 39.79 1.71
CA VAL A 589 17.55 39.59 2.91
C VAL A 589 18.92 39.01 2.56
N ASN A 590 19.96 39.38 3.30
CA ASN A 590 21.24 38.68 3.23
C ASN A 590 21.20 37.38 4.06
N ALA A 591 22.29 36.60 4.07
CA ALA A 591 22.37 35.33 4.81
C ALA A 591 22.01 35.46 6.30
N ASP A 592 22.54 36.49 6.98
CA ASP A 592 22.22 36.79 8.39
C ASP A 592 20.74 37.18 8.59
N GLY A 593 20.15 37.88 7.62
CA GLY A 593 18.73 38.25 7.62
C GLY A 593 17.81 37.04 7.42
N LEU A 594 18.16 36.13 6.49
CA LEU A 594 17.43 34.90 6.26
C LEU A 594 17.41 34.03 7.52
N GLU A 595 18.55 33.89 8.18
CA GLU A 595 18.65 33.09 9.39
C GLU A 595 17.86 33.67 10.58
N ARG A 596 17.76 35.00 10.68
CA ARG A 596 16.85 35.63 11.65
C ARG A 596 15.39 35.29 11.35
N ALA A 597 15.01 35.25 10.07
CA ALA A 597 13.67 34.87 9.65
C ALA A 597 13.39 33.38 9.91
N GLU A 598 14.35 32.48 9.65
CA GLU A 598 14.21 31.04 9.96
C GLU A 598 14.06 30.77 11.46
N ARG A 599 14.58 31.65 12.33
CA ARG A 599 14.42 31.54 13.79
C ARG A 599 13.08 32.05 14.30
N SER A 600 12.51 33.06 13.64
CA SER A 600 11.24 33.66 14.05
C SER A 600 10.03 32.96 13.46
N ALA A 601 10.21 32.11 12.44
CA ALA A 601 9.14 31.50 11.67
C ALA A 601 9.35 29.99 11.42
N ASP A 602 8.25 29.25 11.34
CA ASP A 602 8.21 27.86 10.89
C ASP A 602 8.47 27.72 9.38
N ARG A 603 8.13 28.76 8.61
CA ARG A 603 8.33 28.85 7.15
C ARG A 603 8.77 30.25 6.74
N VAL A 604 9.77 30.32 5.87
CA VAL A 604 10.22 31.56 5.23
C VAL A 604 9.93 31.49 3.75
N VAL A 605 9.12 32.42 3.24
CA VAL A 605 8.78 32.50 1.82
C VAL A 605 9.62 33.61 1.17
N LEU A 606 10.53 33.22 0.29
CA LEU A 606 11.31 34.14 -0.54
C LEU A 606 10.66 34.27 -1.91
N GLN A 607 10.76 35.44 -2.53
CA GLN A 607 10.30 35.65 -3.90
C GLN A 607 11.43 36.15 -4.79
N ALA A 608 11.50 35.64 -6.00
CA ALA A 608 12.40 36.13 -7.04
C ALA A 608 11.72 36.08 -8.42
N THR A 609 12.22 36.89 -9.36
CA THR A 609 11.82 36.86 -10.77
C THR A 609 13.08 36.80 -11.64
N VAL A 610 12.97 36.27 -12.87
CA VAL A 610 14.13 36.08 -13.76
C VAL A 610 14.90 37.37 -14.08
N GLY A 611 14.28 38.55 -13.92
CA GLY A 611 14.93 39.85 -14.16
C GLY A 611 15.98 40.26 -13.11
N ASP A 612 16.14 39.51 -12.02
CA ASP A 612 16.93 39.90 -10.85
C ASP A 612 18.00 38.84 -10.53
N GLY A 613 18.96 38.67 -11.46
CA GLY A 613 19.92 37.55 -11.49
C GLY A 613 20.62 37.26 -10.15
N PRO A 614 21.31 38.22 -9.50
CA PRO A 614 22.04 37.96 -8.26
C PRO A 614 21.15 37.49 -7.10
N TRP A 615 19.93 38.02 -7.02
CA TRP A 615 18.97 37.66 -5.97
C TRP A 615 18.25 36.34 -6.27
N LEU A 616 17.89 36.11 -7.52
CA LEU A 616 17.37 34.82 -7.97
C LEU A 616 18.33 33.70 -7.63
N ASP A 617 19.61 33.89 -7.96
CA ASP A 617 20.68 32.95 -7.68
C ASP A 617 20.84 32.69 -6.18
N PHE A 618 20.75 33.74 -5.36
CA PHE A 618 20.71 33.60 -3.90
C PHE A 618 19.50 32.77 -3.44
N CYS A 619 18.28 33.10 -3.89
CA CYS A 619 17.07 32.38 -3.52
C CYS A 619 17.11 30.89 -3.89
N VAL A 620 17.63 30.55 -5.08
CA VAL A 620 17.77 29.16 -5.53
C VAL A 620 18.77 28.39 -4.65
N ARG A 621 19.90 29.01 -4.28
CA ARG A 621 20.93 28.36 -3.45
C ARG A 621 20.50 28.12 -2.00
N VAL A 622 19.62 28.97 -1.46
CA VAL A 622 19.17 28.86 -0.06
C VAL A 622 17.83 28.14 0.11
N ALA A 623 17.07 27.89 -0.96
CA ALA A 623 15.77 27.25 -0.87
C ALA A 623 15.86 25.76 -0.53
N ASP A 624 15.02 25.29 0.41
CA ASP A 624 14.76 23.84 0.53
C ASP A 624 13.77 23.36 -0.52
N ARG A 625 12.90 24.29 -0.95
CA ARG A 625 11.81 24.00 -1.86
C ARG A 625 11.60 25.16 -2.81
N VAL A 626 11.47 24.84 -4.08
CA VAL A 626 11.23 25.82 -5.14
C VAL A 626 9.81 25.65 -5.67
N VAL A 627 9.11 26.77 -5.79
CA VAL A 627 7.79 26.89 -6.44
C VAL A 627 7.97 27.75 -7.68
N LEU A 628 7.90 27.16 -8.86
CA LEU A 628 7.95 27.90 -10.12
C LEU A 628 6.57 28.44 -10.46
N VAL A 629 6.52 29.73 -10.80
CA VAL A 629 5.30 30.41 -11.22
C VAL A 629 5.41 30.76 -12.69
N ALA A 630 4.50 30.22 -13.50
CA ALA A 630 4.40 30.48 -14.93
C ALA A 630 2.99 30.90 -15.30
N ARG A 631 2.85 31.48 -16.50
CA ARG A 631 1.54 31.76 -17.11
C ARG A 631 1.07 30.53 -17.88
N ASP A 632 -0.18 30.12 -17.67
CA ASP A 632 -0.73 28.83 -18.17
C ASP A 632 -0.75 28.71 -19.70
N PHE A 633 -0.72 29.84 -20.41
CA PHE A 633 -0.77 29.91 -21.88
C PHE A 633 0.60 30.09 -22.56
N MET A 634 1.71 30.01 -21.80
CA MET A 634 3.07 30.18 -22.32
C MET A 634 3.87 28.87 -22.24
N ALA A 635 4.48 28.47 -23.35
CA ALA A 635 5.42 27.35 -23.40
C ALA A 635 6.67 27.64 -22.54
N PRO A 636 7.31 26.61 -21.96
CA PRO A 636 8.48 26.80 -21.12
C PRO A 636 9.66 27.41 -21.90
N PRO A 637 10.43 28.35 -21.30
CA PRO A 637 11.63 28.87 -21.92
C PRO A 637 12.69 27.77 -22.08
N ARG A 638 13.44 27.78 -23.20
CA ARG A 638 14.46 26.76 -23.55
C ARG A 638 15.61 26.62 -22.55
N ARG A 639 15.80 27.58 -21.64
CA ARG A 639 16.76 27.50 -20.54
C ARG A 639 16.03 27.84 -19.24
N LEU A 640 15.84 26.84 -18.38
CA LEU A 640 15.34 27.05 -17.02
C LEU A 640 16.53 27.14 -16.06
N THR A 641 16.51 28.16 -15.21
CA THR A 641 17.57 28.44 -14.23
C THR A 641 17.55 27.48 -13.03
N ALA A 642 16.50 26.68 -12.85
CA ALA A 642 16.37 25.77 -11.73
C ALA A 642 16.97 24.38 -12.04
N ARG A 643 18.22 24.16 -11.63
CA ARG A 643 18.73 22.79 -11.39
C ARG A 643 18.08 22.25 -10.12
N ALA A 644 16.89 21.66 -10.19
CA ALA A 644 16.33 20.94 -9.04
C ALA A 644 15.34 19.83 -9.47
N PRO A 645 15.62 18.55 -9.19
CA PRO A 645 14.59 17.51 -9.22
C PRO A 645 13.56 17.76 -8.09
N GLY A 646 12.26 17.78 -8.44
CA GLY A 646 11.17 17.82 -7.44
C GLY A 646 10.59 19.21 -7.10
N VAL A 647 10.58 20.14 -8.06
CA VAL A 647 9.99 21.49 -7.97
C VAL A 647 8.46 21.47 -8.03
N ASP A 648 7.76 22.35 -7.31
CA ASP A 648 6.31 22.55 -7.50
C ASP A 648 6.04 23.60 -8.58
N LEU A 649 5.08 23.36 -9.48
CA LEU A 649 4.72 24.26 -10.56
C LEU A 649 3.35 24.90 -10.30
N VAL A 650 3.27 26.22 -10.42
CA VAL A 650 2.05 27.03 -10.33
C VAL A 650 1.81 27.71 -11.67
N LEU A 651 0.72 27.35 -12.33
CA LEU A 651 0.28 27.92 -13.61
C LEU A 651 -0.82 28.94 -13.36
N THR A 652 -0.61 30.17 -13.80
CA THR A 652 -1.50 31.31 -13.55
C THR A 652 -2.18 31.75 -14.84
N GLY A 653 -3.51 31.86 -14.84
CA GLY A 653 -4.27 32.29 -16.03
C GLY A 653 -5.61 31.56 -16.23
N PRO A 654 -6.35 31.88 -17.31
CA PRO A 654 -7.49 31.07 -17.73
C PRO A 654 -6.99 29.68 -18.18
N SER A 655 -7.66 28.63 -17.73
CA SER A 655 -7.27 27.22 -17.96
C SER A 655 -7.07 26.96 -19.47
N ALA A 656 -5.81 26.85 -19.91
CA ALA A 656 -5.44 26.70 -21.32
C ALA A 656 -5.08 25.25 -21.67
N ALA A 657 -4.95 24.98 -22.97
CA ALA A 657 -4.95 23.64 -23.58
C ALA A 657 -3.96 22.63 -22.92
N PRO A 658 -4.33 21.33 -22.83
CA PRO A 658 -3.52 20.26 -22.21
C PRO A 658 -2.08 20.13 -22.75
N THR A 659 -1.81 20.69 -23.93
CA THR A 659 -0.53 20.62 -24.63
C THR A 659 0.58 21.36 -23.88
N TYR A 660 0.36 22.60 -23.44
CA TYR A 660 1.41 23.40 -22.76
C TYR A 660 1.75 22.84 -21.38
N ARG A 661 0.76 22.32 -20.67
CA ARG A 661 0.96 21.64 -19.40
C ARG A 661 1.86 20.41 -19.55
N ARG A 662 1.68 19.62 -20.62
CA ARG A 662 2.54 18.46 -20.90
C ARG A 662 3.98 18.86 -21.17
N GLU A 663 4.22 19.94 -21.92
CA GLU A 663 5.57 20.43 -22.18
C GLU A 663 6.31 20.84 -20.88
N TRP A 664 5.60 21.48 -19.95
CA TRP A 664 6.13 21.76 -18.60
C TRP A 664 6.39 20.48 -17.80
N GLU A 665 5.46 19.54 -17.80
CA GLU A 665 5.59 18.27 -17.06
C GLU A 665 6.77 17.42 -17.58
N GLU A 666 7.01 17.40 -18.89
CA GLU A 666 8.14 16.72 -19.53
C GLU A 666 9.48 17.41 -19.25
N LEU A 667 9.51 18.74 -19.19
CA LEU A 667 10.75 19.50 -19.05
C LEU A 667 11.31 19.50 -17.62
N ILE A 668 10.45 19.62 -16.60
CA ILE A 668 10.90 19.77 -15.20
C ILE A 668 10.50 18.61 -14.28
N THR A 669 9.65 17.68 -14.73
CA THR A 669 9.10 16.59 -13.89
C THR A 669 8.66 17.09 -12.50
N PRO A 670 7.67 18.00 -12.45
CA PRO A 670 7.35 18.72 -11.24
C PRO A 670 6.76 17.78 -10.19
N ARG A 671 7.11 18.02 -8.91
CA ARG A 671 6.55 17.30 -7.75
C ARG A 671 5.04 17.49 -7.66
N SER A 672 4.54 18.64 -8.10
CA SER A 672 3.12 18.90 -8.29
C SER A 672 2.85 20.04 -9.26
N VAL A 673 1.64 20.08 -9.82
CA VAL A 673 1.17 21.15 -10.70
C VAL A 673 -0.14 21.71 -10.15
N HIS A 674 -0.21 23.03 -9.99
CA HIS A 674 -1.35 23.77 -9.48
C HIS A 674 -1.75 24.85 -10.48
N THR A 675 -2.99 24.81 -10.98
CA THR A 675 -3.54 25.89 -11.81
C THR A 675 -4.28 26.85 -10.90
N VAL A 676 -4.01 28.14 -11.05
CA VAL A 676 -4.48 29.20 -10.16
C VAL A 676 -5.14 30.28 -10.98
N HIS A 677 -6.40 30.59 -10.65
CA HIS A 677 -7.12 31.66 -11.32
C HIS A 677 -6.90 33.01 -10.60
N PRO A 678 -6.74 34.12 -11.34
CA PRO A 678 -6.52 35.44 -10.74
C PRO A 678 -7.61 35.87 -9.75
N ALA A 679 -8.86 35.43 -9.94
CA ALA A 679 -9.98 35.76 -9.07
C ALA A 679 -10.06 34.91 -7.79
N THR A 680 -9.44 33.72 -7.76
CA THR A 680 -9.55 32.73 -6.67
C THR A 680 -8.19 32.27 -6.15
N ILE A 681 -7.15 33.09 -6.33
CA ILE A 681 -5.75 32.72 -6.09
C ILE A 681 -5.49 32.19 -4.68
N ALA A 682 -6.10 32.81 -3.66
CA ALA A 682 -5.97 32.39 -2.27
C ALA A 682 -6.51 30.98 -2.02
N ASP A 683 -7.61 30.63 -2.70
CA ASP A 683 -8.32 29.36 -2.53
C ASP A 683 -7.61 28.22 -3.26
N ASP A 684 -7.16 28.50 -4.48
CA ASP A 684 -6.45 27.55 -5.33
C ASP A 684 -5.06 27.18 -4.77
N LEU A 685 -4.46 28.06 -3.96
CA LEU A 685 -3.17 27.81 -3.30
C LEU A 685 -3.29 27.06 -1.96
N ARG A 686 -4.49 26.95 -1.34
CA ARG A 686 -4.66 26.23 -0.06
C ARG A 686 -4.16 24.78 -0.08
N PRO A 687 -4.35 23.98 -1.15
CA PRO A 687 -3.82 22.61 -1.22
C PRO A 687 -2.29 22.57 -1.27
N LEU A 688 -1.66 23.52 -1.96
CA LEU A 688 -0.21 23.65 -2.02
C LEU A 688 0.34 24.04 -0.64
N ALA A 689 -0.26 25.04 0.02
CA ALA A 689 0.09 25.45 1.38
C ALA A 689 -0.07 24.30 2.40
N ALA A 690 -1.15 23.52 2.31
CA ALA A 690 -1.38 22.35 3.17
C ALA A 690 -0.27 21.30 3.04
N ARG A 691 0.23 21.10 1.82
CA ARG A 691 1.30 20.16 1.52
C ARG A 691 2.65 20.67 2.04
N ILE A 692 2.98 21.94 1.81
CA ILE A 692 4.20 22.58 2.30
C ILE A 692 4.24 22.62 3.85
N ALA A 693 3.08 22.73 4.50
CA ALA A 693 2.94 22.68 5.95
C ALA A 693 3.09 21.26 6.56
N GLY A 694 3.23 20.20 5.74
CA GLY A 694 3.47 18.84 6.22
C GLY A 694 2.26 18.12 6.84
N ARG A 695 1.03 18.59 6.59
CA ARG A 695 -0.22 18.03 7.17
C ARG A 695 -1.33 17.82 6.14
N SER A 696 -1.04 17.27 4.97
CA SER A 696 -2.12 16.76 4.13
C SER A 696 -2.65 15.43 4.68
N VAL A 697 -3.51 15.49 5.68
CA VAL A 697 -4.63 14.54 5.82
C VAL A 697 -5.76 15.14 4.99
N GLY A 698 -6.25 14.41 3.99
CA GLY A 698 -7.56 14.73 3.41
C GLY A 698 -7.62 14.71 1.90
N LEU A 699 -8.46 13.79 1.42
CA LEU A 699 -9.36 13.90 0.28
C LEU A 699 -8.87 14.71 -0.93
N VAL A 700 -8.59 13.98 -2.02
CA VAL A 700 -8.95 14.43 -3.37
C VAL A 700 -10.02 13.48 -3.88
N LEU A 701 -11.27 13.72 -3.46
CA LEU A 701 -12.41 13.42 -4.34
C LEU A 701 -12.53 14.63 -5.26
N GLY A 702 -12.41 14.41 -6.57
CA GLY A 702 -12.63 15.45 -7.59
C GLY A 702 -11.51 15.51 -8.61
N GLY A 703 -11.77 14.94 -9.79
CA GLY A 703 -10.91 15.06 -10.97
C GLY A 703 -10.93 13.79 -11.83
N GLY A 704 -10.50 12.65 -11.27
CA GLY A 704 -10.39 11.40 -12.03
C GLY A 704 -11.71 10.64 -12.21
N GLY A 705 -12.58 10.63 -11.20
CA GLY A 705 -13.85 9.88 -11.23
C GLY A 705 -14.89 10.46 -12.18
N ALA A 706 -14.98 11.79 -12.28
CA ALA A 706 -15.88 12.45 -13.22
C ALA A 706 -15.43 12.27 -14.68
N LEU A 707 -14.12 12.19 -14.94
CA LEU A 707 -13.57 11.92 -16.27
C LEU A 707 -13.80 10.47 -16.72
N ALA A 708 -13.81 9.51 -15.80
CA ALA A 708 -14.13 8.11 -16.10
C ALA A 708 -15.61 7.95 -16.51
N CYS A 709 -16.54 8.63 -15.83
CA CYS A 709 -17.96 8.62 -16.21
C CYS A 709 -18.24 9.41 -17.50
N ALA A 710 -17.56 10.54 -17.73
CA ALA A 710 -17.72 11.32 -18.95
C ALA A 710 -17.13 10.62 -20.20
N ARG A 711 -16.12 9.75 -20.03
CA ARG A 711 -15.57 8.94 -21.14
C ARG A 711 -16.40 7.69 -21.42
N LEU A 712 -17.06 7.09 -20.43
CA LEU A 712 -18.00 5.99 -20.65
C LEU A 712 -19.28 6.46 -21.38
N GLY A 713 -19.74 7.69 -21.13
CA GLY A 713 -20.90 8.26 -21.82
C GLY A 713 -20.71 8.60 -23.31
N ARG A 714 -19.46 8.65 -23.82
CA ARG A 714 -19.16 8.91 -25.24
C ARG A 714 -18.83 7.67 -26.07
N VAL A 715 -18.66 6.51 -25.46
CA VAL A 715 -18.37 5.24 -26.17
C VAL A 715 -19.65 4.44 -26.44
N CYS A 716 -20.79 4.78 -25.83
CA CYS A 716 -22.11 4.21 -26.16
C CYS A 716 -22.88 4.97 -27.26
N LEU A 717 -22.26 5.97 -27.89
CA LEU A 717 -22.84 6.74 -29.01
C LEU A 717 -21.79 6.89 -30.11
N MET A 718 -21.28 5.76 -30.60
CA MET A 718 -20.70 5.58 -31.93
C MET A 718 -20.85 4.13 -32.37
#